data_AF-A0A7L2HN20-F1
#
_entry.id   AF-A0A7L2HN20-F1
#
_cell.length_a   1.000
_cell.length_b   1.000
_cell.length_c   1.000
_cell.angle_alpha   90.00
_cell.angle_beta   90.00
_cell.angle_gamma   90.00
#
_symmetry.space_group_name_H-M   'P 1'
#
loop_
_entity.id
_entity.type
_entity.pdbx_description
1 polymer ?
#
loop_
_entity_poly.entity_id
_entity_poly.type
_entity_poly.pdbx_seq_one_letter_code
_entity_poly.pdbx_strand_id
1 'polypeptide(L)'
;AGRDKYEPTATSEHGAKKKKGKKERDMDELKKEVSMDDHKLSLDELHRKYGTDLSRGLTSARAAEILARDGPNSLTPPPTTPEWVKFCRQLFGGFSLLLWIGAILCFLAYGIQSVMEEEPNKDNLYLGVVLAAVVIITGCFSYYQEAKSSKIMESFKNMVPQQALVVRNGEKISINAEGVVVGDLVEVKGGDRIPADLRIISAHGCKVDNSSLTGESEPQTRSPDFSNENPLETRNIAFFSTNCVEGTARGIVISTGDRTVMGRIASLASGLEGGKTPIAMEIEHFIHLITGVAVFLGVSFFILSLILEYTWLEAVIFLIGIIVANVPEGLLATVTVCLTLTAKRMARKNCLVKNLEAVETLGSTSTICSDKTGTLTQNRMTVAHMWFDNQIHEADTTENQSGASFDKSSATWSALSRVAGLCNRAVFQANQENVPILKRAVAGDASESALLKCIELCCGSVKEMRERYPKVVEIPFNSTNKYQLSVHKNANPSESRYLLVMKGAPERILDRCSTILIHGKEQPLDEEMKDAFQNAYLELGGLGERVLGFCHLALPDDQFPEGFQFDTDDMNFPVEKLCFVGLMSMIDPPRAAVPDAVGKCRSAGIKVIMVTGDHPITAKAIAKGVGIISEGNETVEDIAARLNIPVSQVNPRDAKACVVHGSDLKDMTSEQLDDILIHHTEIVFARTSPQQKLIIVEGCQRQGAIVAVTGDGVNDSPALKKADIGVAMGIAGSDVSKQAADMILLDDNFASIVTGVEEGRLIFDNLKKSIAYTLTSNIPEITPFLIFIIANIPLPLGTVTILCIDLGTDMVPAISLAYEQAESDIMKRQPRNPKTDKLVNERLISMAYGQIGMIQALGGFFTYFVIMAENGFWPSGLLGIRVQWDDRWVNDVEDSYGQQWTYEQRKIVEFTCHTAFFVSIVVVQWADLIICKTRRNSVFQQGMKNKILIFGLFEETALAAFLSYCPGMDVALRMYPLKPTWWFCAFPYSLLIFLYDEVRKLIIRRNPGGWVEKETYY
;
A
#
# COMPACT_ATOMS: atom_id res chain seq x y z
N ALA A 1 -17.13 6.97 -71.93
CA ALA A 1 -17.80 6.10 -70.93
C ALA A 1 -16.73 5.30 -70.21
N GLY A 2 -16.78 5.22 -68.88
CA GLY A 2 -15.83 4.43 -68.07
C GLY A 2 -15.23 5.22 -66.92
N ARG A 3 -15.94 5.23 -65.79
CA ARG A 3 -15.47 5.66 -64.47
C ARG A 3 -14.66 4.51 -63.87
N ASP A 4 -13.51 4.81 -63.27
CA ASP A 4 -13.00 4.06 -62.13
C ASP A 4 -12.66 5.04 -61.02
N LYS A 5 -13.40 4.90 -59.91
CA LYS A 5 -13.28 5.69 -58.69
C LYS A 5 -12.07 5.18 -57.90
N TYR A 6 -11.18 6.09 -57.56
CA TYR A 6 -10.16 5.88 -56.54
C TYR A 6 -10.82 6.08 -55.17
N GLU A 7 -10.98 5.01 -54.38
CA GLU A 7 -11.35 5.10 -52.97
C GLU A 7 -10.09 5.09 -52.09
N PRO A 8 -9.90 6.07 -51.19
CA PRO A 8 -8.81 6.06 -50.23
C PRO A 8 -9.07 4.95 -49.19
N THR A 9 -8.03 4.17 -48.93
CA THR A 9 -8.02 3.07 -47.97
C THR A 9 -8.39 3.59 -46.58
N ALA A 10 -9.50 3.07 -46.03
CA ALA A 10 -9.96 3.40 -44.69
C ALA A 10 -8.89 3.07 -43.65
N THR A 11 -8.47 4.11 -42.93
CA THR A 11 -7.49 4.08 -41.85
C THR A 11 -8.08 3.55 -40.53
N SER A 12 -7.22 2.81 -39.80
CA SER A 12 -7.04 2.79 -38.34
C SER A 12 -7.99 2.09 -37.35
N GLU A 13 -9.17 1.55 -37.69
CA GLU A 13 -9.97 0.85 -36.65
C GLU A 13 -9.73 -0.67 -36.53
N HIS A 14 -9.51 -1.38 -37.65
CA HIS A 14 -9.34 -2.84 -37.60
C HIS A 14 -7.97 -3.31 -37.10
N GLY A 15 -6.91 -2.51 -37.28
CA GLY A 15 -5.57 -2.81 -36.76
C GLY A 15 -5.47 -2.69 -35.24
N ALA A 16 -6.19 -1.73 -34.65
CA ALA A 16 -6.23 -1.52 -33.21
C ALA A 16 -6.97 -2.65 -32.47
N LYS A 17 -8.12 -3.11 -32.99
CA LYS A 17 -8.85 -4.26 -32.43
C LYS A 17 -8.05 -5.56 -32.50
N LYS A 18 -7.34 -5.84 -33.60
CA LYS A 18 -6.43 -7.00 -33.73
C LYS A 18 -5.23 -6.94 -32.78
N LYS A 19 -4.65 -5.75 -32.56
CA LYS A 19 -3.55 -5.55 -31.58
C LYS A 19 -4.04 -5.70 -30.14
N LYS A 20 -5.22 -5.18 -29.80
CA LYS A 20 -5.80 -5.26 -28.44
C LYS A 20 -6.11 -6.71 -28.05
N GLY A 21 -6.76 -7.47 -28.94
CA GLY A 21 -7.03 -8.90 -28.71
C GLY A 21 -5.79 -9.80 -28.70
N LYS A 22 -4.71 -9.41 -29.39
CA LYS A 22 -3.40 -10.10 -29.29
C LYS A 22 -2.73 -9.83 -27.94
N LYS A 23 -2.82 -8.59 -27.44
CA LYS A 23 -2.24 -8.15 -26.16
C LYS A 23 -2.97 -8.75 -24.95
N GLU A 24 -4.29 -8.87 -25.00
CA GLU A 24 -5.09 -9.59 -23.98
C GLU A 24 -4.74 -11.08 -23.94
N ARG A 25 -4.64 -11.74 -25.10
CA ARG A 25 -4.19 -13.14 -25.18
C ARG A 25 -2.78 -13.37 -24.61
N ASP A 26 -1.85 -12.45 -24.85
CA ASP A 26 -0.48 -12.49 -24.31
C ASP A 26 -0.46 -12.41 -22.78
N MET A 27 -1.33 -11.55 -22.20
CA MET A 27 -1.45 -11.40 -20.75
C MET A 27 -2.09 -12.62 -20.08
N ASP A 28 -3.12 -13.21 -20.69
CA ASP A 28 -3.71 -14.45 -20.20
C ASP A 28 -2.73 -15.64 -20.28
N GLU A 29 -1.80 -15.62 -21.24
CA GLU A 29 -0.71 -16.59 -21.32
C GLU A 29 0.34 -16.38 -20.21
N LEU A 30 0.65 -15.12 -19.86
CA LEU A 30 1.51 -14.78 -18.73
C LEU A 30 0.89 -15.12 -17.37
N LYS A 31 -0.44 -15.13 -17.27
CA LYS A 31 -1.18 -15.56 -16.07
C LYS A 31 -1.14 -17.08 -15.85
N LYS A 32 -0.79 -17.88 -16.86
CA LYS A 32 -0.63 -19.33 -16.71
C LYS A 32 0.70 -19.68 -16.07
N GLU A 33 0.72 -20.81 -15.36
CA GLU A 33 1.96 -21.36 -14.80
C GLU A 33 3.01 -21.62 -15.88
N VAL A 34 4.28 -21.55 -15.47
CA VAL A 34 5.41 -21.78 -16.37
C VAL A 34 5.51 -23.28 -16.67
N SER A 35 5.19 -23.68 -17.89
CA SER A 35 5.59 -24.99 -18.42
C SER A 35 7.02 -24.92 -18.94
N MET A 36 7.90 -25.74 -18.40
CA MET A 36 9.28 -25.91 -18.86
C MET A 36 9.50 -27.42 -18.98
N ASP A 37 10.15 -27.89 -20.06
CA ASP A 37 10.40 -29.33 -20.26
C ASP A 37 11.90 -29.66 -20.27
N ASP A 38 12.76 -28.65 -20.32
CA ASP A 38 14.22 -28.79 -20.34
C ASP A 38 14.79 -29.56 -19.15
N HIS A 39 14.07 -29.59 -18.03
CA HIS A 39 14.48 -30.31 -16.83
C HIS A 39 14.25 -31.82 -16.89
N LYS A 40 13.39 -32.27 -17.81
CA LYS A 40 13.07 -33.69 -18.02
C LYS A 40 14.02 -34.36 -19.00
N LEU A 41 14.73 -33.57 -19.80
CA LEU A 41 15.67 -34.06 -20.82
C LEU A 41 16.92 -34.67 -20.18
N SER A 42 17.45 -35.71 -20.84
CA SER A 42 18.77 -36.25 -20.51
C SER A 42 19.88 -35.24 -20.85
N LEU A 43 21.07 -35.40 -20.25
CA LEU A 43 22.20 -34.50 -20.49
C LEU A 43 22.64 -34.48 -21.98
N ASP A 44 22.49 -35.61 -22.68
CA ASP A 44 22.85 -35.71 -24.11
C ASP A 44 21.82 -35.03 -25.01
N GLU A 45 20.53 -35.12 -24.68
CA GLU A 45 19.47 -34.36 -25.37
C GLU A 45 19.61 -32.86 -25.12
N LEU A 46 19.95 -32.46 -23.90
CA LEU A 46 20.19 -31.07 -23.52
C LEU A 46 21.41 -30.49 -24.26
N HIS A 47 22.50 -31.27 -24.33
CA HIS A 47 23.69 -30.96 -25.14
C HIS A 47 23.32 -30.73 -26.62
N ARG A 48 22.53 -31.64 -27.21
CA ARG A 48 22.08 -31.53 -28.60
C ARG A 48 21.14 -30.36 -28.84
N LYS A 49 20.23 -30.05 -27.90
CA LYS A 49 19.26 -28.96 -28.02
C LYS A 49 19.95 -27.59 -28.07
N TYR A 50 20.92 -27.36 -27.20
CA TYR A 50 21.61 -26.07 -27.09
C TYR A 50 22.92 -25.98 -27.88
N GLY A 51 23.45 -27.12 -28.36
CA GLY A 51 24.71 -27.17 -29.10
C GLY A 51 25.93 -26.79 -28.24
N THR A 52 25.89 -27.11 -26.94
CA THR A 52 26.87 -26.70 -25.92
C THR A 52 27.63 -27.87 -25.36
N ASP A 53 28.96 -27.81 -25.35
CA ASP A 53 29.79 -28.82 -24.68
C ASP A 53 29.59 -28.77 -23.14
N LEU A 54 29.29 -29.92 -22.52
CA LEU A 54 29.01 -30.02 -21.08
C LEU A 54 30.23 -29.70 -20.19
N SER A 55 31.45 -29.72 -20.75
CA SER A 55 32.70 -29.48 -20.04
C SER A 55 33.41 -28.20 -20.47
N ARG A 56 33.41 -27.89 -21.77
CA ARG A 56 34.11 -26.73 -22.34
C ARG A 56 33.20 -25.51 -22.53
N GLY A 57 31.88 -25.68 -22.40
CA GLY A 57 30.90 -24.63 -22.64
C GLY A 57 30.85 -24.19 -24.11
N LEU A 58 30.30 -22.99 -24.35
CA LEU A 58 30.20 -22.38 -25.69
C LEU A 58 31.53 -21.79 -26.16
N THR A 59 31.66 -21.58 -27.47
CA THR A 59 32.74 -20.74 -28.01
C THR A 59 32.41 -19.26 -27.87
N SER A 60 33.42 -18.41 -27.67
CA SER A 60 33.20 -16.95 -27.53
C SER A 60 32.51 -16.34 -28.74
N ALA A 61 32.80 -16.85 -29.95
CA ALA A 61 32.15 -16.39 -31.18
C ALA A 61 30.66 -16.76 -31.20
N ARG A 62 30.31 -17.99 -30.79
CA ARG A 62 28.92 -18.43 -30.71
C ARG A 62 28.15 -17.67 -29.64
N ALA A 63 28.77 -17.39 -28.50
CA ALA A 63 28.15 -16.60 -27.45
C ALA A 63 27.83 -15.17 -27.92
N ALA A 64 28.73 -14.52 -28.67
CA ALA A 64 28.49 -13.20 -29.25
C ALA A 64 27.35 -13.22 -30.30
N GLU A 65 27.27 -14.27 -31.11
CA GLU A 65 26.18 -14.46 -32.08
C GLU A 65 24.81 -14.59 -31.38
N ILE A 66 24.74 -15.40 -30.32
CA ILE A 66 23.50 -15.57 -29.54
C ILE A 66 23.13 -14.27 -28.82
N LEU A 67 24.10 -13.54 -28.28
CA LEU A 67 23.87 -12.24 -27.63
C LEU A 67 23.25 -11.23 -28.59
N ALA A 68 23.75 -11.17 -29.84
CA ALA A 68 23.20 -10.30 -30.87
C ALA A 68 21.79 -10.74 -31.35
N ARG A 69 21.51 -12.05 -31.33
CA ARG A 69 20.21 -12.63 -31.72
C ARG A 69 19.14 -12.44 -30.65
N ASP A 70 19.46 -12.76 -29.40
CA ASP A 70 18.49 -12.90 -28.30
C ASP A 70 18.42 -11.69 -27.38
N GLY A 71 19.38 -10.77 -27.49
CA GLY A 71 19.56 -9.61 -26.62
C GLY A 71 20.35 -9.91 -25.34
N PRO A 72 20.68 -8.87 -24.56
CA PRO A 72 21.36 -9.01 -23.28
C PRO A 72 20.50 -9.75 -22.24
N ASN A 73 21.16 -10.42 -21.31
CA ASN A 73 20.52 -11.04 -20.15
C ASN A 73 20.21 -9.97 -19.08
N SER A 74 19.22 -9.14 -19.40
CA SER A 74 18.70 -8.07 -18.55
C SER A 74 17.18 -8.03 -18.67
N LEU A 75 16.49 -7.61 -17.61
CA LEU A 75 15.06 -7.35 -17.70
C LEU A 75 14.80 -6.08 -18.51
N THR A 76 13.88 -6.14 -19.47
CA THR A 76 13.53 -4.97 -20.25
C THR A 76 12.76 -3.98 -19.36
N PRO A 77 13.24 -2.73 -19.18
CA PRO A 77 12.50 -1.76 -18.39
C PRO A 77 11.13 -1.49 -19.03
N PRO A 78 10.06 -1.34 -18.23
CA PRO A 78 8.73 -1.08 -18.76
C PRO A 78 8.71 0.26 -19.52
N PRO A 79 7.87 0.39 -20.57
CA PRO A 79 7.75 1.64 -21.30
C PRO A 79 7.28 2.75 -20.36
N THR A 80 8.16 3.71 -20.09
CA THR A 80 7.85 4.86 -19.23
C THR A 80 6.94 5.82 -19.97
N THR A 81 5.86 6.26 -19.31
CA THR A 81 5.05 7.37 -19.82
C THR A 81 5.90 8.65 -19.80
N PRO A 82 6.06 9.35 -20.94
CA PRO A 82 6.85 10.58 -20.96
C PRO A 82 6.26 11.62 -20.00
N GLU A 83 7.13 12.37 -19.35
CA GLU A 83 6.73 13.35 -18.31
C GLU A 83 5.75 14.41 -18.83
N TRP A 84 5.88 14.84 -20.09
CA TRP A 84 4.91 15.77 -20.69
C TRP A 84 3.50 15.17 -20.82
N VAL A 85 3.38 13.84 -21.02
CA VAL A 85 2.07 13.18 -21.13
C VAL A 85 1.40 13.14 -19.77
N LYS A 86 2.16 12.86 -18.71
CA LYS A 86 1.67 12.91 -17.33
C LYS A 86 1.18 14.32 -16.99
N PHE A 87 1.97 15.34 -17.31
CA PHE A 87 1.59 16.74 -17.12
C PHE A 87 0.29 17.10 -17.87
N CYS A 88 0.17 16.76 -19.15
CA CYS A 88 -1.05 17.03 -19.92
C CYS A 88 -2.27 16.29 -19.38
N ARG A 89 -2.13 15.07 -18.85
CA ARG A 89 -3.27 14.36 -18.21
C ARG A 89 -3.83 15.14 -17.02
N GLN A 90 -2.97 15.78 -16.23
CA GLN A 90 -3.40 16.61 -15.10
C GLN A 90 -4.14 17.89 -15.57
N LEU A 91 -3.76 18.47 -16.71
CA LEU A 91 -4.40 19.67 -17.26
C LEU A 91 -5.79 19.44 -17.88
N PHE A 92 -6.12 18.21 -18.30
CA PHE A 92 -7.38 17.89 -18.98
C PHE A 92 -8.26 16.91 -18.20
N GLY A 93 -7.91 16.61 -16.95
CA GLY A 93 -8.69 15.74 -16.08
C GLY A 93 -9.79 16.48 -15.31
N GLY A 94 -10.99 15.89 -15.23
CA GLY A 94 -12.04 16.32 -14.30
C GLY A 94 -12.46 17.79 -14.43
N PHE A 95 -12.40 18.53 -13.32
CA PHE A 95 -12.77 19.95 -13.24
C PHE A 95 -11.96 20.85 -14.18
N SER A 96 -10.69 20.52 -14.44
CA SER A 96 -9.84 21.28 -15.35
C SER A 96 -10.46 21.39 -16.75
N LEU A 97 -11.16 20.34 -17.21
CA LEU A 97 -11.87 20.37 -18.49
C LEU A 97 -13.04 21.36 -18.48
N LEU A 98 -13.81 21.41 -17.39
CA LEU A 98 -14.93 22.34 -17.23
C LEU A 98 -14.43 23.79 -17.17
N LEU A 99 -13.32 24.04 -16.46
CA LEU A 99 -12.67 25.34 -16.42
C LEU A 99 -12.07 25.75 -17.76
N TRP A 100 -11.51 24.82 -18.53
CA TRP A 100 -11.10 25.11 -19.91
C TRP A 100 -12.27 25.51 -20.79
N ILE A 101 -13.41 24.81 -20.67
CA ILE A 101 -14.64 25.18 -21.40
C ILE A 101 -15.08 26.58 -20.97
N GLY A 102 -15.12 26.87 -19.66
CA GLY A 102 -15.43 28.20 -19.13
C GLY A 102 -14.50 29.29 -19.66
N ALA A 103 -13.18 29.05 -19.65
CA ALA A 103 -12.18 29.99 -20.16
C ALA A 103 -12.35 30.25 -21.67
N ILE A 104 -12.55 29.20 -22.47
CA ILE A 104 -12.78 29.32 -23.92
C ILE A 104 -14.06 30.11 -24.19
N LEU A 105 -15.13 29.85 -23.43
CA LEU A 105 -16.38 30.59 -23.56
C LEU A 105 -16.24 32.06 -23.17
N CYS A 106 -15.43 32.39 -22.15
CA CYS A 106 -15.12 33.77 -21.79
C CYS A 106 -14.38 34.50 -22.93
N PHE A 107 -13.39 33.85 -23.55
CA PHE A 107 -12.69 34.41 -24.72
C PHE A 107 -13.62 34.60 -25.92
N LEU A 108 -14.55 33.66 -26.14
CA LEU A 108 -15.56 33.77 -27.19
C LEU A 108 -16.52 34.95 -26.94
N ALA A 109 -17.01 35.10 -25.70
CA ALA A 109 -17.89 36.19 -25.32
C ALA A 109 -17.20 37.55 -25.49
N TYR A 110 -15.94 37.68 -25.06
CA TYR A 110 -15.15 38.88 -25.29
C TYR A 110 -14.92 39.15 -26.78
N GLY A 111 -14.64 38.11 -27.57
CA GLY A 111 -14.50 38.22 -29.02
C GLY A 111 -15.74 38.79 -29.69
N ILE A 112 -16.93 38.31 -29.31
CA ILE A 112 -18.21 38.83 -29.83
C ILE A 112 -18.45 40.28 -29.40
N GLN A 113 -18.25 40.60 -28.12
CA GLN A 113 -18.39 41.96 -27.59
C GLN A 113 -17.46 42.95 -28.30
N SER A 114 -16.21 42.56 -28.55
CA SER A 114 -15.22 43.41 -29.23
C SER A 114 -15.57 43.74 -30.68
N VAL A 115 -16.43 42.95 -31.31
CA VAL A 115 -16.92 43.20 -32.68
C VAL A 115 -18.22 44.01 -32.66
N MET A 116 -19.04 43.87 -31.62
CA MET A 116 -20.36 44.51 -31.53
C MET A 116 -20.33 45.89 -30.86
N GLU A 117 -19.38 46.15 -29.97
CA GLU A 117 -19.28 47.37 -29.17
C GLU A 117 -17.96 48.11 -29.43
N GLU A 118 -17.98 49.45 -29.52
CA GLU A 118 -16.76 50.26 -29.72
C GLU A 118 -15.80 50.23 -28.52
N GLU A 119 -16.32 50.05 -27.30
CA GLU A 119 -15.54 49.93 -26.06
C GLU A 119 -15.94 48.68 -25.26
N PRO A 120 -15.45 47.48 -25.64
CA PRO A 120 -15.81 46.24 -24.98
C PRO A 120 -15.26 46.18 -23.55
N ASN A 121 -16.06 45.69 -22.62
CA ASN A 121 -15.62 45.44 -21.26
C ASN A 121 -14.55 44.33 -21.22
N LYS A 122 -13.44 44.58 -20.53
CA LYS A 122 -12.30 43.65 -20.43
C LYS A 122 -12.52 42.53 -19.42
N ASP A 123 -13.61 42.54 -18.66
CA ASP A 123 -13.90 41.58 -17.60
C ASP A 123 -13.87 40.12 -18.11
N ASN A 124 -14.50 39.84 -19.26
CA ASN A 124 -14.52 38.51 -19.87
C ASN A 124 -13.12 38.06 -20.33
N LEU A 125 -12.27 38.99 -20.80
CA LEU A 125 -10.90 38.67 -21.16
C LEU A 125 -10.07 38.31 -19.92
N TYR A 126 -10.14 39.13 -18.87
CA TYR A 126 -9.43 38.86 -17.62
C TYR A 126 -9.89 37.55 -16.98
N LEU A 127 -11.20 37.31 -16.94
CA LEU A 127 -11.77 36.07 -16.40
C LEU A 127 -11.26 34.84 -17.17
N GLY A 128 -11.28 34.87 -18.51
CA GLY A 128 -10.76 33.78 -19.33
C GLY A 128 -9.26 33.50 -19.07
N VAL A 129 -8.45 34.56 -18.93
CA VAL A 129 -7.01 34.43 -18.59
C VAL A 129 -6.82 33.85 -17.19
N VAL A 130 -7.59 34.31 -16.21
CA VAL A 130 -7.49 33.83 -14.81
C VAL A 130 -7.89 32.36 -14.74
N LEU A 131 -9.02 31.96 -15.33
CA LEU A 131 -9.45 30.55 -15.37
C LEU A 131 -8.41 29.65 -16.04
N ALA A 132 -7.83 30.06 -17.17
CA ALA A 132 -6.76 29.32 -17.82
C ALA A 132 -5.50 29.22 -16.92
N ALA A 133 -5.13 30.29 -16.23
CA ALA A 133 -4.01 30.30 -15.30
C ALA A 133 -4.26 29.37 -14.09
N VAL A 134 -5.47 29.34 -13.55
CA VAL A 134 -5.88 28.44 -12.46
C VAL A 134 -5.69 26.98 -12.86
N VAL A 135 -6.14 26.60 -14.06
CA VAL A 135 -5.95 25.23 -14.57
C VAL A 135 -4.47 24.90 -14.72
N ILE A 136 -3.66 25.82 -15.27
CA ILE A 136 -2.21 25.60 -15.44
C ILE A 136 -1.51 25.46 -14.09
N ILE A 137 -1.77 26.35 -13.14
CA ILE A 137 -1.16 26.33 -11.79
C ILE A 137 -1.54 25.04 -11.06
N THR A 138 -2.82 24.67 -11.11
CA THR A 138 -3.33 23.44 -10.48
C THR A 138 -2.69 22.21 -11.13
N GLY A 139 -2.63 22.15 -12.46
CA GLY A 139 -1.94 21.07 -13.18
C GLY A 139 -0.45 20.98 -12.85
N CYS A 140 0.26 22.11 -12.72
CA CYS A 140 1.65 22.15 -12.29
C CYS A 140 1.83 21.61 -10.87
N PHE A 141 0.94 21.99 -9.95
CA PHE A 141 0.98 21.54 -8.57
C PHE A 141 0.75 20.03 -8.47
N SER A 142 -0.31 19.52 -9.11
CA SER A 142 -0.63 18.10 -9.15
C SER A 142 0.50 17.28 -9.77
N TYR A 143 1.05 17.74 -10.91
CA TYR A 143 2.18 17.09 -11.57
C TYR A 143 3.44 17.08 -10.70
N TYR A 144 3.79 18.21 -10.06
CA TYR A 144 4.98 18.30 -9.21
C TYR A 144 4.93 17.32 -8.05
N GLN A 145 3.74 17.09 -7.48
CA GLN A 145 3.56 16.12 -6.41
C GLN A 145 3.76 14.67 -6.89
N GLU A 146 3.18 14.31 -8.03
CA GLU A 146 3.32 12.98 -8.63
C GLU A 146 4.79 12.70 -9.02
N ALA A 147 5.46 13.72 -9.59
CA ALA A 147 6.87 13.64 -10.00
C ALA A 147 7.83 13.49 -8.81
N LYS A 148 7.59 14.20 -7.69
CA LYS A 148 8.44 14.10 -6.49
C LYS A 148 8.43 12.70 -5.90
N SER A 149 7.27 12.07 -5.86
CA SER A 149 7.13 10.70 -5.37
C SER A 149 7.88 9.70 -6.27
N SER A 150 7.76 9.87 -7.58
CA SER A 150 8.46 9.03 -8.57
C SER A 150 9.99 9.12 -8.45
N LYS A 151 10.54 10.33 -8.21
CA LYS A 151 12.01 10.55 -8.07
C LYS A 151 12.65 9.87 -6.87
N ILE A 152 11.93 9.76 -5.74
CA ILE A 152 12.46 9.04 -4.56
C ILE A 152 12.72 7.58 -4.91
N MET A 153 11.87 6.98 -5.76
CA MET A 153 12.01 5.58 -6.18
C MET A 153 13.20 5.34 -7.12
N GLU A 154 13.51 6.29 -8.01
CA GLU A 154 14.67 6.16 -8.92
C GLU A 154 16.00 6.11 -8.17
N SER A 155 16.09 6.74 -7.00
CA SER A 155 17.29 6.68 -6.16
C SER A 155 17.64 5.27 -5.66
N PHE A 156 16.67 4.35 -5.65
CA PHE A 156 16.88 2.94 -5.26
C PHE A 156 17.30 2.03 -6.44
N LYS A 157 17.12 2.45 -7.71
CA LYS A 157 17.41 1.60 -8.88
C LYS A 157 18.90 1.38 -9.16
N ASN A 158 19.79 2.19 -8.56
CA ASN A 158 21.20 2.24 -8.91
C ASN A 158 22.08 1.58 -7.83
N MET A 159 22.01 0.26 -7.65
CA MET A 159 23.04 -0.45 -6.86
C MET A 159 23.49 -1.79 -7.46
N VAL A 160 24.82 -1.83 -7.64
CA VAL A 160 25.76 -2.92 -7.94
C VAL A 160 25.53 -3.72 -9.24
N PRO A 161 26.32 -3.46 -10.31
CA PRO A 161 26.38 -4.35 -11.46
C PRO A 161 26.92 -5.73 -11.04
N GLN A 162 26.22 -6.78 -11.45
CA GLN A 162 26.54 -8.16 -11.08
C GLN A 162 27.43 -8.83 -12.13
N GLN A 163 28.41 -9.60 -11.65
CA GLN A 163 29.25 -10.45 -12.51
C GLN A 163 28.81 -11.92 -12.41
N ALA A 164 29.00 -12.65 -13.50
CA ALA A 164 28.74 -14.08 -13.61
C ALA A 164 30.03 -14.82 -13.98
N LEU A 165 30.24 -16.00 -13.41
CA LEU A 165 31.36 -16.89 -13.76
C LEU A 165 30.90 -17.89 -14.80
N VAL A 166 31.39 -17.76 -16.03
CA VAL A 166 31.01 -18.63 -17.17
C VAL A 166 32.21 -19.42 -17.67
N VAL A 167 31.95 -20.59 -18.24
CA VAL A 167 32.95 -21.42 -18.92
C VAL A 167 32.73 -21.27 -20.43
N ARG A 168 33.71 -20.69 -21.12
CA ARG A 168 33.72 -20.57 -22.59
C ARG A 168 35.07 -21.02 -23.14
N ASN A 169 35.09 -21.76 -24.24
CA ASN A 169 36.28 -22.42 -24.79
C ASN A 169 37.07 -23.32 -23.80
N GLY A 170 36.45 -23.76 -22.71
CA GLY A 170 37.09 -24.52 -21.63
C GLY A 170 37.76 -23.67 -20.55
N GLU A 171 37.69 -22.35 -20.62
CA GLU A 171 38.25 -21.43 -19.61
C GLU A 171 37.15 -20.78 -18.78
N LYS A 172 37.41 -20.63 -17.48
CA LYS A 172 36.53 -19.90 -16.56
C LYS A 172 36.82 -18.40 -16.68
N ILE A 173 35.83 -17.63 -17.10
CA ILE A 173 35.91 -16.17 -17.25
C ILE A 173 34.79 -15.49 -16.48
N SER A 174 35.12 -14.40 -15.80
CA SER A 174 34.11 -13.56 -15.14
C SER A 174 33.66 -12.47 -16.11
N ILE A 175 32.37 -12.42 -16.39
CA ILE A 175 31.76 -11.46 -17.32
C ILE A 175 30.62 -10.71 -16.63
N ASN A 176 30.19 -9.59 -17.20
CA ASN A 176 28.94 -8.94 -16.76
C ASN A 176 27.77 -9.92 -16.98
N ALA A 177 26.86 -10.02 -16.01
CA ALA A 177 25.67 -10.88 -16.10
C ALA A 177 24.83 -10.62 -17.35
N GLU A 178 24.81 -9.38 -17.86
CA GLU A 178 24.13 -9.01 -19.11
C GLU A 178 24.70 -9.71 -20.35
N GLY A 179 25.97 -10.15 -20.30
CA GLY A 179 26.65 -10.85 -21.38
C GLY A 179 26.46 -12.37 -21.38
N VAL A 180 25.69 -12.92 -20.43
CA VAL A 180 25.34 -14.35 -20.36
C VAL A 180 24.28 -14.67 -21.42
N VAL A 181 24.40 -15.81 -22.10
CA VAL A 181 23.48 -16.21 -23.17
C VAL A 181 22.93 -17.63 -22.97
N VAL A 182 21.83 -17.96 -23.65
CA VAL A 182 21.26 -19.31 -23.65
C VAL A 182 22.28 -20.32 -24.19
N GLY A 183 22.44 -21.43 -23.49
CA GLY A 183 23.43 -22.46 -23.77
C GLY A 183 24.78 -22.25 -23.08
N ASP A 184 25.08 -21.11 -22.45
CA ASP A 184 26.34 -20.97 -21.71
C ASP A 184 26.43 -21.99 -20.56
N LEU A 185 27.65 -22.45 -20.27
CA LEU A 185 27.96 -23.21 -19.07
C LEU A 185 28.35 -22.25 -17.95
N VAL A 186 27.58 -22.20 -16.88
CA VAL A 186 27.77 -21.28 -15.74
C VAL A 186 28.20 -22.07 -14.52
N GLU A 187 29.15 -21.52 -13.76
CA GLU A 187 29.56 -22.06 -12.46
C GLU A 187 29.13 -21.08 -11.35
N VAL A 188 28.52 -21.62 -10.31
CA VAL A 188 28.06 -20.86 -9.13
C VAL A 188 28.64 -21.48 -7.86
N LYS A 189 29.00 -20.63 -6.90
CA LYS A 189 29.51 -21.01 -5.57
C LYS A 189 28.69 -20.32 -4.47
N GLY A 190 28.76 -20.87 -3.26
CA GLY A 190 28.13 -20.25 -2.08
C GLY A 190 28.49 -18.77 -1.94
N GLY A 191 27.46 -17.92 -1.86
CA GLY A 191 27.54 -16.46 -1.84
C GLY A 191 27.18 -15.79 -3.18
N ASP A 192 27.27 -16.51 -4.30
CA ASP A 192 26.97 -15.94 -5.62
C ASP A 192 25.46 -15.96 -5.90
N ARG A 193 24.98 -14.96 -6.65
CA ARG A 193 23.61 -14.93 -7.18
C ARG A 193 23.55 -15.68 -8.50
N ILE A 194 22.46 -16.39 -8.74
CA ILE A 194 22.23 -17.15 -9.97
C ILE A 194 21.94 -16.15 -11.12
N PRO A 195 22.77 -16.13 -12.19
CA PRO A 195 22.73 -15.05 -13.19
C PRO A 195 21.63 -15.19 -14.24
N ALA A 196 21.08 -16.39 -14.43
CA ALA A 196 20.03 -16.72 -15.39
C ALA A 196 19.34 -18.03 -14.97
N ASP A 197 18.27 -18.48 -15.62
CA ASP A 197 17.73 -19.81 -15.30
C ASP A 197 18.68 -20.90 -15.82
N LEU A 198 19.13 -21.79 -14.94
CA LEU A 198 20.14 -22.81 -15.20
C LEU A 198 19.56 -24.21 -15.03
N ARG A 199 19.87 -25.12 -15.96
CA ARG A 199 19.72 -26.56 -15.81
C ARG A 199 20.99 -27.16 -15.22
N ILE A 200 20.93 -27.65 -13.99
CA ILE A 200 22.09 -28.15 -13.23
C ILE A 200 22.60 -29.47 -13.82
N ILE A 201 23.87 -29.51 -14.22
CA ILE A 201 24.49 -30.71 -14.79
C ILE A 201 25.48 -31.39 -13.82
N SER A 202 25.99 -30.64 -12.83
CA SER A 202 26.81 -31.17 -11.76
C SER A 202 26.68 -30.29 -10.51
N ALA A 203 26.57 -30.88 -9.33
CA ALA A 203 26.50 -30.14 -8.07
C ALA A 203 27.22 -30.89 -6.95
N HIS A 204 27.90 -30.14 -6.07
CA HIS A 204 28.54 -30.64 -4.86
C HIS A 204 28.05 -29.86 -3.66
N GLY A 205 27.18 -30.48 -2.86
CA GLY A 205 26.59 -29.86 -1.67
C GLY A 205 25.85 -28.55 -1.93
N CYS A 206 25.39 -28.33 -3.18
CA CYS A 206 24.82 -27.04 -3.58
C CYS A 206 23.43 -26.86 -2.97
N LYS A 207 23.22 -25.74 -2.28
CA LYS A 207 21.88 -25.28 -1.87
C LYS A 207 21.63 -23.86 -2.36
N VAL A 208 20.39 -23.59 -2.73
CA VAL A 208 19.95 -22.27 -3.21
C VAL A 208 18.80 -21.74 -2.35
N ASP A 209 18.78 -20.44 -2.15
CA ASP A 209 17.68 -19.72 -1.51
C ASP A 209 16.67 -19.29 -2.57
N ASN A 210 15.51 -19.96 -2.60
CA ASN A 210 14.43 -19.69 -3.52
C ASN A 210 13.37 -18.71 -2.96
N SER A 211 13.64 -18.03 -1.84
CA SER A 211 12.70 -17.12 -1.16
C SER A 211 12.09 -16.09 -2.09
N SER A 212 12.84 -15.59 -3.08
CA SER A 212 12.32 -14.64 -4.07
C SER A 212 11.19 -15.20 -4.96
N LEU A 213 11.14 -16.52 -5.20
CA LEU A 213 10.12 -17.18 -6.01
C LEU A 213 9.04 -17.86 -5.17
N THR A 214 9.44 -18.56 -4.12
CA THR A 214 8.54 -19.39 -3.31
C THR A 214 8.07 -18.69 -2.04
N GLY A 215 8.76 -17.61 -1.62
CA GLY A 215 8.59 -17.05 -0.28
C GLY A 215 9.18 -17.92 0.81
N GLU A 216 9.94 -18.99 0.50
CA GLU A 216 10.57 -19.86 1.50
C GLU A 216 12.07 -19.62 1.57
N SER A 217 12.58 -19.32 2.76
CA SER A 217 14.01 -19.05 2.99
C SER A 217 14.79 -20.28 3.43
N GLU A 218 14.15 -21.45 3.45
CA GLU A 218 14.86 -22.70 3.65
C GLU A 218 15.72 -23.03 2.41
N PRO A 219 17.04 -23.18 2.56
CA PRO A 219 17.91 -23.48 1.42
C PRO A 219 17.54 -24.81 0.77
N GLN A 220 17.16 -24.78 -0.50
CA GLN A 220 16.77 -25.93 -1.28
C GLN A 220 17.99 -26.59 -1.93
N THR A 221 18.13 -27.90 -1.74
CA THR A 221 19.24 -28.66 -2.34
C THR A 221 19.11 -28.73 -3.86
N ARG A 222 20.22 -28.60 -4.58
CA ARG A 222 20.29 -28.76 -6.04
C ARG A 222 21.10 -30.00 -6.43
N SER A 223 20.56 -30.80 -7.34
CA SER A 223 21.17 -32.03 -7.86
C SER A 223 21.01 -32.10 -9.38
N PRO A 224 21.88 -32.80 -10.12
CA PRO A 224 21.72 -32.92 -11.58
C PRO A 224 20.51 -33.78 -12.00
N ASP A 225 20.07 -34.68 -11.13
CA ASP A 225 18.98 -35.62 -11.39
C ASP A 225 17.60 -34.98 -11.29
N PHE A 226 16.73 -35.35 -12.23
CA PHE A 226 15.31 -34.97 -12.24
C PHE A 226 14.58 -35.53 -11.02
N SER A 227 13.83 -34.69 -10.30
CA SER A 227 13.15 -35.08 -9.06
C SER A 227 11.65 -34.82 -8.99
N ASN A 228 11.09 -33.99 -9.88
CA ASN A 228 9.69 -33.55 -9.83
C ASN A 228 9.26 -33.01 -11.20
N GLU A 229 8.03 -33.28 -11.60
CA GLU A 229 7.41 -32.76 -12.84
C GLU A 229 7.32 -31.24 -12.85
N ASN A 230 6.99 -30.61 -11.71
CA ASN A 230 6.92 -29.16 -11.59
C ASN A 230 8.35 -28.57 -11.63
N PRO A 231 8.68 -27.71 -12.61
CA PRO A 231 10.01 -27.12 -12.70
C PRO A 231 10.37 -26.29 -11.45
N LEU A 232 9.40 -25.67 -10.77
CA LEU A 232 9.66 -24.88 -9.56
C LEU A 232 10.12 -25.73 -8.36
N GLU A 233 9.73 -27.00 -8.32
CA GLU A 233 10.03 -27.92 -7.21
C GLU A 233 11.19 -28.87 -7.51
N THR A 234 11.54 -29.06 -8.79
CA THR A 234 12.62 -29.96 -9.16
C THR A 234 13.97 -29.46 -8.65
N ARG A 235 14.87 -30.38 -8.30
CA ARG A 235 16.21 -30.06 -7.76
C ARG A 235 17.22 -29.67 -8.81
N ASN A 236 16.89 -29.89 -10.08
CA ASN A 236 17.84 -29.84 -11.17
C ASN A 236 17.77 -28.56 -12.01
N ILE A 237 17.06 -27.55 -11.48
CA ILE A 237 17.00 -26.18 -11.99
C ILE A 237 17.46 -25.22 -10.89
N ALA A 238 18.18 -24.16 -11.27
CA ALA A 238 18.39 -22.96 -10.46
C ALA A 238 17.83 -21.75 -11.21
N PHE A 239 17.23 -20.80 -10.49
CA PHE A 239 16.46 -19.72 -11.10
C PHE A 239 17.20 -18.39 -11.06
N PHE A 240 16.99 -17.54 -12.06
CA PHE A 240 17.43 -16.16 -12.04
C PHE A 240 17.00 -15.47 -10.74
N SER A 241 17.85 -14.58 -10.21
CA SER A 241 17.62 -13.81 -8.99
C SER A 241 17.71 -14.60 -7.67
N THR A 242 17.83 -15.92 -7.66
CA THR A 242 18.07 -16.69 -6.42
C THR A 242 19.55 -16.67 -6.03
N ASN A 243 19.87 -17.04 -4.79
CA ASN A 243 21.24 -17.03 -4.28
C ASN A 243 21.72 -18.46 -3.99
N CYS A 244 22.95 -18.78 -4.38
CA CYS A 244 23.61 -19.99 -3.91
C CYS A 244 24.07 -19.75 -2.47
N VAL A 245 23.52 -20.50 -1.52
CA VAL A 245 23.82 -20.33 -0.08
C VAL A 245 25.12 -21.04 0.27
N GLU A 246 25.27 -22.27 -0.22
CA GLU A 246 26.44 -23.09 0.03
C GLU A 246 26.68 -24.09 -1.10
N GLY A 247 27.89 -24.67 -1.12
CA GLY A 247 28.33 -25.63 -2.11
C GLY A 247 28.72 -24.98 -3.44
N THR A 248 28.85 -25.82 -4.47
CA THR A 248 29.16 -25.39 -5.85
C THR A 248 28.31 -26.15 -6.84
N ALA A 249 27.87 -25.49 -7.91
CA ALA A 249 27.16 -26.15 -9.00
C ALA A 249 27.59 -25.60 -10.36
N ARG A 250 27.41 -26.44 -11.39
CA ARG A 250 27.49 -26.04 -12.80
C ARG A 250 26.17 -26.34 -13.48
N GLY A 251 25.74 -25.44 -14.35
CA GLY A 251 24.52 -25.60 -15.11
C GLY A 251 24.56 -24.90 -16.45
N ILE A 252 23.72 -25.36 -17.37
CA ILE A 252 23.53 -24.76 -18.68
C ILE A 252 22.41 -23.75 -18.62
N VAL A 253 22.62 -22.56 -19.18
CA VAL A 253 21.59 -21.52 -19.26
C VAL A 253 20.47 -21.97 -20.20
N ILE A 254 19.24 -22.03 -19.70
CA ILE A 254 18.05 -22.41 -20.48
C ILE A 254 17.19 -21.20 -20.85
N SER A 255 17.17 -20.16 -20.00
CA SER A 255 16.45 -18.91 -20.25
C SER A 255 17.24 -17.70 -19.77
N THR A 256 17.14 -16.58 -20.50
CA THR A 256 17.79 -15.29 -20.21
C THR A 256 16.80 -14.14 -20.23
N GLY A 257 17.07 -13.08 -19.46
CA GLY A 257 16.28 -11.84 -19.41
C GLY A 257 14.80 -12.08 -19.09
N ASP A 258 13.91 -11.46 -19.87
CA ASP A 258 12.46 -11.53 -19.71
C ASP A 258 11.88 -12.95 -19.86
N ARG A 259 12.60 -13.88 -20.50
CA ARG A 259 12.17 -15.28 -20.68
C ARG A 259 12.39 -16.16 -19.45
N THR A 260 13.17 -15.68 -18.48
CA THR A 260 13.33 -16.38 -17.20
C THR A 260 12.01 -16.43 -16.44
N VAL A 261 11.88 -17.35 -15.48
CA VAL A 261 10.69 -17.42 -14.61
C VAL A 261 10.42 -16.07 -13.94
N MET A 262 11.47 -15.46 -13.39
CA MET A 262 11.39 -14.15 -12.74
C MET A 262 11.15 -13.01 -13.71
N GLY A 263 11.71 -13.07 -14.92
CA GLY A 263 11.45 -12.10 -15.99
C GLY A 263 9.99 -12.10 -16.44
N ARG A 264 9.36 -13.28 -16.52
CA ARG A 264 7.92 -13.41 -16.80
C ARG A 264 7.08 -12.81 -15.67
N ILE A 265 7.43 -13.05 -14.41
CA ILE A 265 6.73 -12.47 -13.24
C ILE A 265 6.87 -10.94 -13.24
N ALA A 266 8.07 -10.41 -13.48
CA ALA A 266 8.31 -8.97 -13.57
C ALA A 266 7.57 -8.33 -14.75
N SER A 267 7.50 -9.01 -15.88
CA SER A 267 6.73 -8.58 -17.06
C SER A 267 5.24 -8.59 -16.80
N LEU A 268 4.71 -9.62 -16.12
CA LEU A 268 3.32 -9.70 -15.68
C LEU A 268 3.00 -8.53 -14.73
N ALA A 269 3.82 -8.33 -13.70
CA ALA A 269 3.65 -7.23 -12.75
C ALA A 269 3.71 -5.85 -13.44
N SER A 270 4.59 -5.67 -14.43
CA SER A 270 4.69 -4.40 -15.15
C SER A 270 3.57 -4.19 -16.18
N GLY A 271 3.04 -5.28 -16.74
CA GLY A 271 1.98 -5.28 -17.75
C GLY A 271 0.57 -5.17 -17.17
N LEU A 272 0.39 -5.42 -15.87
CA LEU A 272 -0.88 -5.23 -15.17
C LEU A 272 -1.19 -3.74 -15.00
N GLU A 273 -2.35 -3.32 -15.50
CA GLU A 273 -2.89 -2.00 -15.22
C GLU A 273 -3.45 -1.95 -13.79
N GLY A 274 -3.01 -0.96 -13.02
CA GLY A 274 -3.67 -0.60 -11.77
C GLY A 274 -5.05 0.00 -12.09
N GLY A 275 -6.07 -0.42 -11.35
CA GLY A 275 -7.42 0.13 -11.46
C GLY A 275 -7.49 1.59 -10.99
N LYS A 276 -8.66 2.22 -11.14
CA LYS A 276 -8.92 3.51 -10.49
C LYS A 276 -9.00 3.28 -8.98
N THR A 277 -8.34 4.12 -8.19
CA THR A 277 -8.41 4.08 -6.72
C THR A 277 -9.82 4.41 -6.23
N PRO A 278 -10.21 3.97 -5.01
CA PRO A 278 -11.51 4.34 -4.44
C PRO A 278 -11.73 5.84 -4.39
N ILE A 279 -10.75 6.63 -3.93
CA ILE A 279 -10.87 8.09 -3.88
C ILE A 279 -11.01 8.73 -5.27
N ALA A 280 -10.29 8.24 -6.29
CA ALA A 280 -10.44 8.75 -7.65
C ALA A 280 -11.85 8.50 -8.20
N MET A 281 -12.43 7.32 -7.93
CA MET A 281 -13.82 7.03 -8.29
C MET A 281 -14.82 7.94 -7.56
N GLU A 282 -14.57 8.27 -6.29
CA GLU A 282 -15.39 9.20 -5.53
C GLU A 282 -15.29 10.63 -6.07
N ILE A 283 -14.09 11.09 -6.45
CA ILE A 283 -13.87 12.39 -7.08
C ILE A 283 -14.60 12.47 -8.43
N GLU A 284 -14.54 11.42 -9.25
CA GLU A 284 -15.26 11.37 -10.54
C GLU A 284 -16.78 11.40 -10.36
N HIS A 285 -17.31 10.64 -9.40
CA HIS A 285 -18.74 10.69 -9.06
C HIS A 285 -19.16 12.10 -8.63
N PHE A 286 -18.36 12.74 -7.78
CA PHE A 286 -18.56 14.10 -7.33
C PHE A 286 -18.56 15.10 -8.50
N ILE A 287 -17.57 15.02 -9.40
CA ILE A 287 -17.49 15.88 -10.60
C ILE A 287 -18.74 15.74 -11.45
N HIS A 288 -19.21 14.51 -11.70
CA HIS A 288 -20.42 14.29 -12.49
C HIS A 288 -21.66 14.92 -11.83
N LEU A 289 -21.79 14.82 -10.51
CA LEU A 289 -22.91 15.39 -9.78
C LEU A 289 -22.94 16.92 -9.86
N ILE A 290 -21.80 17.59 -9.59
CA ILE A 290 -21.70 19.05 -9.66
C ILE A 290 -21.88 19.55 -11.10
N THR A 291 -21.26 18.90 -12.07
CA THR A 291 -21.42 19.24 -13.49
C THR A 291 -22.89 19.11 -13.90
N GLY A 292 -23.60 18.07 -13.42
CA GLY A 292 -25.02 17.89 -13.66
C GLY A 292 -25.86 19.07 -13.14
N VAL A 293 -25.61 19.52 -11.91
CA VAL A 293 -26.31 20.69 -11.32
C VAL A 293 -25.95 21.98 -12.06
N ALA A 294 -24.66 22.19 -12.36
CA ALA A 294 -24.17 23.38 -13.06
C ALA A 294 -24.80 23.53 -14.44
N VAL A 295 -24.84 22.45 -15.23
CA VAL A 295 -25.45 22.45 -16.57
C VAL A 295 -26.97 22.59 -16.48
N PHE A 296 -27.61 21.92 -15.52
CA PHE A 296 -29.05 22.04 -15.31
C PHE A 296 -29.46 23.48 -15.00
N LEU A 297 -28.80 24.14 -14.04
CA LEU A 297 -29.06 25.54 -13.70
C LEU A 297 -28.71 26.47 -14.86
N GLY A 298 -27.53 26.30 -15.45
CA GLY A 298 -27.07 27.12 -16.58
C GLY A 298 -28.06 27.09 -17.75
N VAL A 299 -28.46 25.91 -18.22
CA VAL A 299 -29.39 25.78 -19.36
C VAL A 299 -30.80 26.25 -18.99
N SER A 300 -31.28 25.96 -17.79
CA SER A 300 -32.62 26.40 -17.36
C SER A 300 -32.71 27.92 -17.31
N PHE A 301 -31.70 28.59 -16.76
CA PHE A 301 -31.65 30.05 -16.69
C PHE A 301 -31.31 30.70 -18.03
N PHE A 302 -30.56 30.03 -18.91
CA PHE A 302 -30.39 30.46 -20.29
C PHE A 302 -31.75 30.53 -21.01
N ILE A 303 -32.55 29.46 -20.95
CA ILE A 303 -33.90 29.43 -21.54
C ILE A 303 -34.79 30.49 -20.89
N LEU A 304 -34.75 30.61 -19.56
CA LEU A 304 -35.51 31.63 -18.84
C LEU A 304 -35.12 33.05 -19.26
N SER A 305 -33.83 33.32 -19.48
CA SER A 305 -33.37 34.62 -19.92
C SER A 305 -33.88 34.97 -21.33
N LEU A 306 -33.93 33.99 -22.25
CA LEU A 306 -34.54 34.21 -23.56
C LEU A 306 -36.05 34.48 -23.48
N ILE A 307 -36.75 33.84 -22.53
CA ILE A 307 -38.18 34.09 -22.27
C ILE A 307 -38.40 35.49 -21.70
N LEU A 308 -37.49 35.98 -20.87
CA LEU A 308 -37.51 37.34 -20.28
C LEU A 308 -36.99 38.43 -21.23
N GLU A 309 -36.90 38.13 -22.54
CA GLU A 309 -36.52 39.05 -23.61
C GLU A 309 -35.07 39.59 -23.56
N TYR A 310 -34.16 38.88 -22.88
CA TYR A 310 -32.72 39.18 -22.99
C TYR A 310 -32.18 38.82 -24.38
N THR A 311 -31.14 39.55 -24.81
CA THR A 311 -30.48 39.24 -26.08
C THR A 311 -29.73 37.91 -26.00
N TRP A 312 -29.50 37.26 -27.15
CA TRP A 312 -28.73 36.02 -27.23
C TRP A 312 -27.32 36.16 -26.62
N LEU A 313 -26.70 37.34 -26.76
CA LEU A 313 -25.38 37.60 -26.20
C LEU A 313 -25.41 37.63 -24.67
N GLU A 314 -26.36 38.36 -24.09
CA GLU A 314 -26.54 38.43 -22.64
C GLU A 314 -26.89 37.06 -22.05
N ALA A 315 -27.78 36.32 -22.70
CA ALA A 315 -28.14 34.97 -22.31
C ALA A 315 -26.92 34.04 -22.25
N VAL A 316 -26.02 34.11 -23.25
CA VAL A 316 -24.77 33.34 -23.26
C VAL A 316 -23.83 33.78 -22.13
N ILE A 317 -23.73 35.08 -21.85
CA ILE A 317 -22.91 35.60 -20.74
C ILE A 317 -23.44 35.10 -19.39
N PHE A 318 -24.75 35.09 -19.19
CA PHE A 318 -25.36 34.56 -17.97
C PHE A 318 -25.14 33.06 -17.83
N LEU A 319 -25.28 32.31 -18.92
CA LEU A 319 -24.97 30.87 -18.93
C LEU A 319 -23.53 30.62 -18.45
N ILE A 320 -22.57 31.39 -18.96
CA ILE A 320 -21.16 31.28 -18.55
C ILE A 320 -21.01 31.63 -17.07
N GLY A 321 -21.57 32.75 -16.62
CA GLY A 321 -21.50 33.19 -15.23
C GLY A 321 -22.07 32.16 -14.25
N ILE A 322 -23.22 31.56 -14.58
CA ILE A 322 -23.85 30.52 -13.76
C ILE A 322 -23.01 29.24 -13.75
N ILE A 323 -22.45 28.82 -14.89
CA ILE A 323 -21.59 27.63 -14.93
C ILE A 323 -20.35 27.88 -14.05
N VAL A 324 -19.66 29.01 -14.23
CA VAL A 324 -18.45 29.36 -13.45
C VAL A 324 -18.77 29.41 -11.96
N ALA A 325 -19.82 30.11 -11.54
CA ALA A 325 -20.23 30.18 -10.13
C ALA A 325 -20.64 28.82 -9.52
N ASN A 326 -20.88 27.79 -10.34
CA ASN A 326 -21.14 26.43 -9.83
C ASN A 326 -19.89 25.57 -9.71
N VAL A 327 -18.77 25.93 -10.34
CA VAL A 327 -17.55 25.14 -10.29
C VAL A 327 -16.73 25.58 -9.10
N PRO A 328 -16.47 24.73 -8.10
CA PRO A 328 -15.64 25.12 -6.97
C PRO A 328 -14.15 25.09 -7.37
N GLU A 329 -13.59 26.21 -7.85
CA GLU A 329 -12.27 26.23 -8.47
C GLU A 329 -11.14 25.86 -7.51
N GLY A 330 -11.25 26.24 -6.23
CA GLY A 330 -10.26 25.93 -5.20
C GLY A 330 -10.27 24.47 -4.73
N LEU A 331 -11.34 23.72 -4.98
CA LEU A 331 -11.58 22.45 -4.30
C LEU A 331 -10.58 21.36 -4.71
N LEU A 332 -10.20 21.27 -5.99
CA LEU A 332 -9.25 20.26 -6.45
C LEU A 332 -7.87 20.46 -5.80
N ALA A 333 -7.43 21.71 -5.70
CA ALA A 333 -6.19 22.07 -5.03
C ALA A 333 -6.27 21.73 -3.54
N THR A 334 -7.39 22.05 -2.89
CA THR A 334 -7.64 21.73 -1.48
C THR A 334 -7.57 20.23 -1.22
N VAL A 335 -8.30 19.39 -1.98
CA VAL A 335 -8.25 17.91 -1.83
C VAL A 335 -6.82 17.38 -1.96
N THR A 336 -6.08 17.89 -2.95
CA THR A 336 -4.68 17.49 -3.20
C THR A 336 -3.75 17.87 -2.05
N VAL A 337 -3.91 19.07 -1.48
CA VAL A 337 -3.16 19.51 -0.30
C VAL A 337 -3.54 18.67 0.92
N CYS A 338 -4.83 18.41 1.15
CA CYS A 338 -5.33 17.58 2.24
C CYS A 338 -4.70 16.17 2.21
N LEU A 339 -4.67 15.51 1.05
CA LEU A 339 -4.01 14.20 0.88
C LEU A 339 -2.51 14.29 1.12
N THR A 340 -1.85 15.35 0.63
CA THR A 340 -0.41 15.58 0.84
C THR A 340 -0.04 15.72 2.31
N LEU A 341 -0.87 16.43 3.09
CA LEU A 341 -0.65 16.62 4.51
C LEU A 341 -0.75 15.29 5.27
N THR A 342 -1.72 14.44 4.93
CA THR A 342 -1.86 13.09 5.49
C THR A 342 -0.71 12.18 5.07
N ALA A 343 -0.30 12.22 3.79
CA ALA A 343 0.87 11.48 3.31
C ALA A 343 2.15 11.87 4.07
N LYS A 344 2.37 13.17 4.32
CA LYS A 344 3.49 13.64 5.16
C LYS A 344 3.40 13.15 6.60
N ARG A 345 2.20 13.07 7.17
CA ARG A 345 1.98 12.56 8.54
C ARG A 345 2.33 11.08 8.64
N MET A 346 1.96 10.28 7.64
CA MET A 346 2.33 8.87 7.56
C MET A 346 3.83 8.67 7.31
N ALA A 347 4.45 9.48 6.45
CA ALA A 347 5.88 9.41 6.19
C ALA A 347 6.73 9.68 7.46
N ARG A 348 6.26 10.56 8.37
CA ARG A 348 6.88 10.75 9.70
C ARG A 348 6.81 9.53 10.61
N LYS A 349 5.89 8.61 10.34
CA LYS A 349 5.73 7.31 11.01
C LYS A 349 6.32 6.17 10.16
N ASN A 350 7.35 6.46 9.35
CA ASN A 350 8.04 5.51 8.47
C ASN A 350 7.17 4.80 7.42
N CYS A 351 5.97 5.32 7.15
CA CYS A 351 5.05 4.79 6.15
C CYS A 351 5.06 5.70 4.92
N LEU A 352 5.84 5.33 3.91
CA LEU A 352 6.05 6.13 2.69
C LEU A 352 5.00 5.79 1.65
N VAL A 353 4.26 6.80 1.20
CA VAL A 353 3.25 6.64 0.14
C VAL A 353 3.80 7.10 -1.20
N LYS A 354 3.68 6.25 -2.23
CA LYS A 354 4.07 6.59 -3.61
C LYS A 354 2.94 7.30 -4.34
N ASN A 355 1.71 6.83 -4.21
CA ASN A 355 0.54 7.41 -4.85
C ASN A 355 -0.33 8.10 -3.81
N LEU A 356 -0.51 9.42 -3.89
CA LEU A 356 -1.24 10.20 -2.85
C LEU A 356 -2.65 9.69 -2.58
N GLU A 357 -3.31 9.12 -3.60
CA GLU A 357 -4.63 8.52 -3.50
C GLU A 357 -4.64 7.24 -2.63
N ALA A 358 -3.52 6.53 -2.57
CA ALA A 358 -3.37 5.30 -1.78
C ALA A 358 -3.50 5.56 -0.27
N VAL A 359 -3.29 6.81 0.18
CA VAL A 359 -3.50 7.23 1.57
C VAL A 359 -4.92 6.91 2.05
N GLU A 360 -5.93 7.22 1.22
CA GLU A 360 -7.34 6.97 1.57
C GLU A 360 -7.72 5.50 1.36
N THR A 361 -7.09 4.84 0.39
CA THR A 361 -7.46 3.47 -0.01
C THR A 361 -7.37 2.51 1.17
N LEU A 362 -6.36 2.63 2.04
CA LEU A 362 -6.26 1.83 3.28
C LEU A 362 -7.43 2.02 4.23
N GLY A 363 -7.99 3.22 4.31
CA GLY A 363 -9.15 3.47 5.15
C GLY A 363 -10.42 2.78 4.65
N SER A 364 -10.48 2.56 3.34
CA SER A 364 -11.56 1.91 2.61
C SER A 364 -11.36 0.40 2.43
N THR A 365 -10.19 -0.12 2.76
CA THR A 365 -9.86 -1.54 2.68
C THR A 365 -10.80 -2.38 3.53
N SER A 366 -11.39 -3.40 2.91
CA SER A 366 -12.23 -4.39 3.59
C SER A 366 -11.59 -5.77 3.66
N THR A 367 -10.59 -6.05 2.82
CA THR A 367 -9.82 -7.31 2.84
C THR A 367 -8.32 -7.03 2.73
N ILE A 368 -7.52 -7.67 3.58
CA ILE A 368 -6.06 -7.69 3.48
C ILE A 368 -5.63 -9.10 3.08
N CYS A 369 -4.91 -9.21 1.97
CA CYS A 369 -4.19 -10.41 1.57
C CYS A 369 -2.71 -10.24 1.94
N SER A 370 -2.24 -10.99 2.93
CA SER A 370 -0.86 -10.87 3.41
C SER A 370 -0.03 -12.09 3.03
N ASP A 371 1.18 -11.84 2.54
CA ASP A 371 2.21 -12.87 2.54
C ASP A 371 2.63 -13.22 3.98
N LYS A 372 3.17 -14.42 4.17
CA LYS A 372 3.64 -14.91 5.46
C LYS A 372 5.11 -14.54 5.70
N THR A 373 6.01 -14.94 4.82
CA THR A 373 7.46 -14.86 5.05
C THR A 373 7.93 -13.43 4.89
N GLY A 374 8.66 -12.87 5.84
CA GLY A 374 9.23 -11.51 5.74
C GLY A 374 8.23 -10.37 5.81
N THR A 375 6.94 -10.66 5.65
CA THR A 375 5.82 -9.74 5.89
C THR A 375 5.26 -9.91 7.29
N LEU A 376 4.59 -11.05 7.58
CA LEU A 376 4.07 -11.36 8.92
C LEU A 376 5.17 -11.88 9.84
N THR A 377 6.08 -12.67 9.29
CA THR A 377 7.23 -13.23 10.01
C THR A 377 8.49 -12.39 9.79
N GLN A 378 9.52 -12.66 10.58
CA GLN A 378 10.79 -11.94 10.56
C GLN A 378 11.71 -12.39 9.40
N ASN A 379 11.31 -13.43 8.65
CA ASN A 379 12.15 -14.11 7.67
C ASN A 379 13.50 -14.56 8.25
N ARG A 380 13.45 -15.12 9.47
CA ARG A 380 14.65 -15.56 10.17
C ARG A 380 14.33 -16.72 11.11
N MET A 381 14.93 -17.87 10.81
CA MET A 381 14.88 -19.03 11.70
C MET A 381 15.38 -18.65 13.10
N THR A 382 14.55 -18.90 14.11
CA THR A 382 14.78 -18.53 15.51
C THR A 382 14.29 -19.68 16.40
N VAL A 383 15.04 -19.99 17.46
CA VAL A 383 14.65 -21.02 18.43
C VAL A 383 13.35 -20.60 19.11
N ALA A 384 12.36 -21.48 19.13
CA ALA A 384 11.01 -21.21 19.63
C ALA A 384 10.74 -21.95 20.93
N HIS A 385 10.93 -23.27 20.95
CA HIS A 385 10.77 -24.07 22.16
C HIS A 385 11.98 -24.98 22.41
N MET A 386 12.11 -25.40 23.65
CA MET A 386 13.12 -26.36 24.09
C MET A 386 12.44 -27.40 24.98
N TRP A 387 12.81 -28.66 24.87
CA TRP A 387 12.33 -29.72 25.75
C TRP A 387 13.51 -30.29 26.53
N PHE A 388 13.51 -30.09 27.85
CA PHE A 388 14.46 -30.68 28.78
C PHE A 388 13.78 -30.83 30.15
N ASP A 389 14.32 -31.65 31.05
CA ASP A 389 13.71 -31.95 32.35
C ASP A 389 12.21 -32.37 32.26
N ASN A 390 11.84 -33.03 31.15
CA ASN A 390 10.47 -33.43 30.80
C ASN A 390 9.45 -32.26 30.74
N GLN A 391 9.90 -31.05 30.41
CA GLN A 391 9.06 -29.86 30.26
C GLN A 391 9.36 -29.13 28.95
N ILE A 392 8.32 -28.54 28.35
CA ILE A 392 8.47 -27.63 27.21
C ILE A 392 8.69 -26.21 27.75
N HIS A 393 9.75 -25.58 27.30
CA HIS A 393 10.13 -24.21 27.62
C HIS A 393 10.03 -23.34 26.37
N GLU A 394 9.33 -22.21 26.47
CA GLU A 394 9.22 -21.23 25.39
C GLU A 394 10.37 -20.22 25.45
N ALA A 395 11.01 -19.96 24.31
CA ALA A 395 12.05 -18.95 24.13
C ALA A 395 11.45 -17.65 23.58
N ASP A 396 12.11 -16.53 23.86
CA ASP A 396 11.71 -15.25 23.28
C ASP A 396 12.08 -15.16 21.80
N THR A 397 11.05 -15.25 20.95
CA THR A 397 11.17 -15.17 19.49
C THR A 397 11.08 -13.75 18.93
N THR A 398 10.83 -12.74 19.76
CA THR A 398 10.63 -11.35 19.33
C THR A 398 11.94 -10.68 18.93
N GLU A 399 11.90 -9.85 17.88
CA GLU A 399 13.09 -9.20 17.32
C GLU A 399 13.80 -8.21 18.27
N ASN A 400 13.05 -7.69 19.25
CA ASN A 400 13.47 -6.72 20.25
C ASN A 400 13.62 -7.33 21.65
N GLN A 401 13.44 -8.65 21.78
CA GLN A 401 13.54 -9.40 23.04
C GLN A 401 12.61 -8.85 24.15
N SER A 402 11.33 -8.69 23.82
CA SER A 402 10.27 -8.20 24.71
C SER A 402 9.47 -9.30 25.42
N GLY A 403 9.74 -10.57 25.12
CA GLY A 403 9.08 -11.73 25.71
C GLY A 403 9.63 -12.11 27.08
N ALA A 404 8.97 -13.07 27.74
CA ALA A 404 9.44 -13.62 29.01
C ALA A 404 10.62 -14.58 28.78
N SER A 405 11.61 -14.55 29.67
CA SER A 405 12.71 -15.55 29.68
C SER A 405 12.21 -16.86 30.28
N PHE A 406 12.71 -17.98 29.78
CA PHE A 406 12.58 -19.29 30.42
C PHE A 406 13.63 -19.47 31.54
N ASP A 407 13.47 -20.54 32.33
CA ASP A 407 14.38 -20.91 33.41
C ASP A 407 15.75 -21.36 32.89
N LYS A 408 16.79 -20.67 33.35
CA LYS A 408 18.20 -20.93 32.99
C LYS A 408 19.00 -21.58 34.12
N SER A 409 18.36 -21.85 35.26
CA SER A 409 19.04 -22.33 36.47
C SER A 409 19.36 -23.83 36.44
N SER A 410 18.62 -24.62 35.66
CA SER A 410 18.83 -26.06 35.56
C SER A 410 20.21 -26.40 34.98
N ALA A 411 20.88 -27.38 35.59
CA ALA A 411 22.12 -27.95 35.07
C ALA A 411 21.90 -28.62 33.70
N THR A 412 20.70 -29.13 33.44
CA THR A 412 20.32 -29.71 32.14
C THR A 412 20.36 -28.67 31.04
N TRP A 413 19.86 -27.45 31.29
CA TRP A 413 19.97 -26.33 30.35
C TRP A 413 21.44 -25.96 30.07
N SER A 414 22.29 -25.96 31.10
CA SER A 414 23.73 -25.68 30.94
C SER A 414 24.43 -26.74 30.09
N ALA A 415 23.98 -28.00 30.13
CA ALA A 415 24.45 -29.05 29.22
C ALA A 415 23.90 -28.81 27.81
N LEU A 416 22.59 -28.57 27.66
CA LEU A 416 21.92 -28.40 26.38
C LEU A 416 22.48 -27.23 25.58
N SER A 417 22.64 -26.06 26.23
CA SER A 417 23.24 -24.86 25.65
C SER A 417 24.69 -25.09 25.20
N ARG A 418 25.45 -25.90 25.94
CA ARG A 418 26.81 -26.30 25.59
C ARG A 418 26.82 -27.18 24.34
N VAL A 419 25.94 -28.18 24.23
CA VAL A 419 25.81 -29.00 23.02
C VAL A 419 25.46 -28.12 21.81
N ALA A 420 24.48 -27.23 21.95
CA ALA A 420 24.04 -26.34 20.88
C ALA A 420 25.11 -25.31 20.44
N GLY A 421 25.93 -24.81 21.39
CA GLY A 421 27.01 -23.87 21.12
C GLY A 421 28.25 -24.53 20.48
N LEU A 422 28.62 -25.73 20.96
CA LEU A 422 29.82 -26.46 20.52
C LEU A 422 29.62 -27.24 19.22
N CYS A 423 28.53 -28.00 19.11
CA CYS A 423 28.21 -28.82 17.93
C CYS A 423 27.57 -27.95 16.84
N ASN A 424 28.24 -26.87 16.44
CA ASN A 424 27.70 -25.87 15.53
C ASN A 424 28.84 -25.18 14.75
N ARG A 425 28.67 -25.00 13.43
CA ARG A 425 29.68 -24.38 12.54
C ARG A 425 29.39 -22.91 12.24
N ALA A 426 28.21 -22.41 12.60
CA ALA A 426 27.85 -21.02 12.39
C ALA A 426 28.75 -20.06 13.16
N VAL A 427 29.12 -18.94 12.52
CA VAL A 427 29.91 -17.85 13.11
C VAL A 427 29.37 -16.49 12.67
N PHE A 428 29.48 -15.48 13.53
CA PHE A 428 29.18 -14.10 13.13
C PHE A 428 30.23 -13.57 12.16
N GLN A 429 29.80 -12.79 11.18
CA GLN A 429 30.72 -12.08 10.29
C GLN A 429 31.48 -10.98 11.03
N ALA A 430 32.65 -10.59 10.52
CA ALA A 430 33.45 -9.52 11.12
C ALA A 430 32.70 -8.17 11.12
N ASN A 431 33.03 -7.29 12.08
CA ASN A 431 32.49 -5.93 12.24
C ASN A 431 30.98 -5.84 12.54
N GLN A 432 30.39 -6.84 13.20
CA GLN A 432 28.96 -6.88 13.57
C GLN A 432 28.68 -6.55 15.05
N GLU A 433 29.67 -6.08 15.82
CA GLU A 433 29.55 -5.90 17.28
C GLU A 433 28.48 -4.89 17.70
N ASN A 434 28.34 -3.80 16.93
CA ASN A 434 27.36 -2.72 17.19
C ASN A 434 25.91 -3.06 16.74
N VAL A 435 25.71 -4.20 16.08
CA VAL A 435 24.39 -4.65 15.61
C VAL A 435 23.77 -5.58 16.65
N PRO A 436 22.45 -5.48 16.94
CA PRO A 436 21.77 -6.42 17.83
C PRO A 436 21.96 -7.88 17.42
N ILE A 437 22.16 -8.79 18.38
CA ILE A 437 22.55 -10.21 18.16
C ILE A 437 21.67 -10.89 17.10
N LEU A 438 20.36 -10.71 17.20
CA LEU A 438 19.38 -11.28 16.28
C LEU A 438 19.50 -10.77 14.83
N LYS A 439 19.98 -9.53 14.63
CA LYS A 439 20.17 -8.88 13.32
C LYS A 439 21.58 -9.04 12.76
N ARG A 440 22.53 -9.59 13.53
CA ARG A 440 23.89 -9.85 13.04
C ARG A 440 23.88 -10.86 11.90
N ALA A 441 24.71 -10.59 10.89
CA ALA A 441 24.97 -11.52 9.80
C ALA A 441 25.76 -12.73 10.29
N VAL A 442 25.34 -13.93 9.87
CA VAL A 442 25.94 -15.20 10.27
C VAL A 442 26.37 -15.97 9.02
N ALA A 443 27.57 -16.53 9.05
CA ALA A 443 28.02 -17.51 8.08
C ALA A 443 27.71 -18.91 8.61
N GLY A 444 26.76 -19.60 7.99
CA GLY A 444 26.26 -20.92 8.39
C GLY A 444 24.84 -21.14 7.86
N ASP A 445 24.29 -22.35 8.01
CA ASP A 445 22.90 -22.59 7.64
C ASP A 445 21.92 -21.92 8.62
N ALA A 446 20.65 -21.83 8.23
CA ALA A 446 19.62 -21.14 9.00
C ALA A 446 19.39 -21.76 10.39
N SER A 447 19.44 -23.09 10.51
CA SER A 447 19.24 -23.79 11.79
C SER A 447 20.42 -23.58 12.74
N GLU A 448 21.64 -23.69 12.23
CA GLU A 448 22.85 -23.41 12.99
C GLU A 448 22.93 -21.94 13.42
N SER A 449 22.51 -21.02 12.56
CA SER A 449 22.44 -19.60 12.85
C SER A 449 21.43 -19.29 13.96
N ALA A 450 20.27 -19.96 13.96
CA ALA A 450 19.25 -19.81 15.00
C ALA A 450 19.79 -20.25 16.37
N LEU A 451 20.46 -21.42 16.42
CA LEU A 451 21.10 -21.94 17.63
C LEU A 451 22.21 -21.01 18.12
N LEU A 452 23.10 -20.54 17.23
CA LEU A 452 24.17 -19.60 17.59
C LEU A 452 23.61 -18.34 18.24
N LYS A 453 22.58 -17.75 17.64
CA LYS A 453 21.92 -16.53 18.16
C LYS A 453 21.25 -16.78 19.51
N CYS A 454 20.57 -17.92 19.68
CA CYS A 454 19.93 -18.30 20.94
C CYS A 454 20.96 -18.43 22.08
N ILE A 455 22.08 -19.13 21.84
CA ILE A 455 23.10 -19.33 22.88
C ILE A 455 23.83 -18.00 23.18
N GLU A 456 24.12 -17.18 22.16
CA GLU A 456 24.74 -15.87 22.36
C GLU A 456 23.86 -14.94 23.21
N LEU A 457 22.53 -15.01 23.05
CA LEU A 457 21.56 -14.25 23.86
C LEU A 457 21.46 -14.75 25.30
N CYS A 458 21.38 -16.07 25.48
CA CYS A 458 21.02 -16.66 26.77
C CYS A 458 22.20 -17.01 27.67
N CYS A 459 23.37 -17.28 27.10
CA CYS A 459 24.52 -17.89 27.79
C CYS A 459 25.82 -17.07 27.66
N GLY A 460 25.80 -15.92 26.98
CA GLY A 460 27.00 -15.11 26.72
C GLY A 460 27.74 -15.55 25.46
N SER A 461 29.01 -15.15 25.31
CA SER A 461 29.71 -15.33 24.03
C SER A 461 29.99 -16.79 23.70
N VAL A 462 29.44 -17.24 22.56
CA VAL A 462 29.69 -18.59 22.02
C VAL A 462 31.15 -18.74 21.57
N LYS A 463 31.80 -17.64 21.17
CA LYS A 463 33.22 -17.65 20.81
C LYS A 463 34.09 -18.06 21.99
N GLU A 464 33.90 -17.42 23.15
CA GLU A 464 34.61 -17.76 24.38
C GLU A 464 34.28 -19.19 24.85
N MET A 465 33.03 -19.63 24.69
CA MET A 465 32.63 -21.01 24.98
C MET A 465 33.39 -22.01 24.11
N ARG A 466 33.52 -21.76 22.80
CA ARG A 466 34.26 -22.64 21.87
C ARG A 466 35.77 -22.60 22.11
N GLU A 467 36.32 -21.47 22.54
CA GLU A 467 37.74 -21.37 22.94
C GLU A 467 38.03 -22.14 24.24
N ARG A 468 37.08 -22.16 25.18
CA ARG A 468 37.17 -22.96 26.43
C ARG A 468 37.08 -24.46 26.19
N TYR A 469 36.39 -24.88 25.13
CA TYR A 469 36.25 -26.27 24.72
C TYR A 469 36.83 -26.51 23.32
N PRO A 470 38.17 -26.53 23.16
CA PRO A 470 38.81 -26.71 21.87
C PRO A 470 38.33 -27.98 21.17
N LYS A 471 37.88 -27.82 19.92
CA LYS A 471 37.44 -28.92 19.05
C LYS A 471 38.64 -29.76 18.62
N VAL A 472 38.58 -31.07 18.84
CA VAL A 472 39.62 -32.04 18.47
C VAL A 472 39.30 -32.68 17.13
N VAL A 473 38.04 -33.13 16.96
CA VAL A 473 37.55 -33.77 15.74
C VAL A 473 36.10 -33.38 15.51
N GLU A 474 35.67 -33.38 14.26
CA GLU A 474 34.26 -33.22 13.89
C GLU A 474 33.85 -34.17 12.77
N ILE A 475 32.59 -34.60 12.82
CA ILE A 475 31.88 -35.23 11.73
C ILE A 475 30.79 -34.24 11.30
N PRO A 476 30.93 -33.60 10.12
CA PRO A 476 29.93 -32.67 9.62
C PRO A 476 28.61 -33.39 9.33
N PHE A 477 27.52 -32.63 9.31
CA PHE A 477 26.21 -33.18 8.96
C PHE A 477 26.24 -33.83 7.57
N ASN A 478 25.76 -35.06 7.47
CA ASN A 478 25.57 -35.76 6.20
C ASN A 478 24.14 -36.32 6.12
N SER A 479 23.52 -36.26 4.93
CA SER A 479 22.17 -36.73 4.65
C SER A 479 21.96 -38.22 4.93
N THR A 480 23.02 -39.03 4.81
CA THR A 480 22.97 -40.47 5.13
C THR A 480 22.93 -40.71 6.63
N ASN A 481 23.77 -40.00 7.40
CA ASN A 481 23.90 -40.21 8.84
C ASN A 481 22.82 -39.47 9.63
N LYS A 482 22.35 -38.32 9.12
CA LYS A 482 21.34 -37.43 9.73
C LYS A 482 21.70 -36.87 11.12
N TYR A 483 22.98 -36.88 11.47
CA TYR A 483 23.52 -36.24 12.66
C TYR A 483 24.83 -35.51 12.34
N GLN A 484 25.21 -34.61 13.22
CA GLN A 484 26.50 -33.92 13.29
C GLN A 484 27.09 -34.18 14.67
N LEU A 485 28.39 -34.42 14.72
CA LEU A 485 29.11 -34.75 15.95
C LEU A 485 30.44 -34.01 16.02
N SER A 486 30.86 -33.65 17.23
CA SER A 486 32.23 -33.20 17.49
C SER A 486 32.70 -33.61 18.87
N VAL A 487 34.03 -33.79 19.01
CA VAL A 487 34.68 -34.07 20.30
C VAL A 487 35.52 -32.87 20.69
N HIS A 488 35.40 -32.47 21.95
CA HIS A 488 36.04 -31.29 22.50
C HIS A 488 36.84 -31.63 23.74
N LYS A 489 37.95 -30.91 23.97
CA LYS A 489 38.66 -30.97 25.24
C LYS A 489 37.89 -30.23 26.30
N ASN A 490 37.74 -30.84 27.47
CA ASN A 490 37.19 -30.19 28.66
C ASN A 490 38.32 -29.60 29.49
N ALA A 491 38.27 -28.30 29.75
CA ALA A 491 39.25 -27.62 30.58
C ALA A 491 39.01 -27.86 32.09
N ASN A 492 37.87 -28.43 32.48
CA ASN A 492 37.52 -28.61 33.88
C ASN A 492 38.18 -29.87 34.47
N PRO A 493 39.11 -29.77 35.45
CA PRO A 493 39.87 -30.92 35.96
C PRO A 493 39.03 -31.96 36.72
N SER A 494 37.81 -31.57 37.14
CA SER A 494 36.87 -32.42 37.87
C SER A 494 35.91 -33.21 36.95
N GLU A 495 35.95 -32.98 35.64
CA GLU A 495 35.12 -33.65 34.65
C GLU A 495 36.00 -34.49 33.71
N SER A 496 35.38 -35.38 32.92
CA SER A 496 36.08 -36.11 31.86
C SER A 496 36.81 -35.16 30.91
N ARG A 497 38.02 -35.57 30.48
CA ARG A 497 38.89 -34.79 29.60
C ARG A 497 38.32 -34.54 28.21
N TYR A 498 37.52 -35.46 27.68
CA TYR A 498 36.92 -35.32 26.36
C TYR A 498 35.40 -35.39 26.44
N LEU A 499 34.76 -34.36 25.90
CA LEU A 499 33.32 -34.28 25.77
C LEU A 499 32.93 -34.49 24.31
N LEU A 500 32.16 -35.55 24.05
CA LEU A 500 31.51 -35.79 22.77
C LEU A 500 30.14 -35.13 22.78
N VAL A 501 29.83 -34.37 21.74
CA VAL A 501 28.53 -33.72 21.54
C VAL A 501 27.95 -34.09 20.19
N MET A 502 26.64 -34.30 20.11
CA MET A 502 25.96 -34.68 18.88
C MET A 502 24.59 -34.01 18.79
N LYS A 503 24.22 -33.58 17.58
CA LYS A 503 22.87 -33.09 17.25
C LYS A 503 22.38 -33.70 15.94
N GLY A 504 21.07 -33.81 15.75
CA GLY A 504 20.52 -34.39 14.54
C GLY A 504 19.00 -34.49 14.54
N ALA A 505 18.48 -35.29 13.61
CA ALA A 505 17.05 -35.60 13.57
C ALA A 505 16.61 -36.25 14.91
N PRO A 506 15.51 -35.80 15.55
CA PRO A 506 15.11 -36.24 16.88
C PRO A 506 15.08 -37.76 17.05
N GLU A 507 14.46 -38.47 16.11
CA GLU A 507 14.35 -39.92 16.12
C GLU A 507 15.71 -40.62 16.02
N ARG A 508 16.63 -40.07 15.24
CA ARG A 508 17.99 -40.62 15.05
C ARG A 508 18.89 -40.41 16.24
N ILE A 509 18.67 -39.33 16.99
CA ILE A 509 19.41 -39.05 18.21
C ILE A 509 18.88 -39.95 19.34
N LEU A 510 17.57 -40.11 19.45
CA LEU A 510 16.96 -40.97 20.46
C LEU A 510 17.43 -42.43 20.32
N ASP A 511 17.47 -42.98 19.10
CA ASP A 511 17.94 -44.34 18.82
C ASP A 511 19.39 -44.62 19.27
N ARG A 512 20.20 -43.56 19.44
CA ARG A 512 21.61 -43.64 19.84
C ARG A 512 21.84 -43.37 21.32
N CYS A 513 20.80 -43.02 22.08
CA CYS A 513 20.90 -42.69 23.50
C CYS A 513 20.45 -43.86 24.38
N SER A 514 21.12 -44.03 25.53
CA SER A 514 20.73 -45.01 26.56
C SER A 514 20.40 -44.37 27.91
N THR A 515 20.89 -43.16 28.16
CA THR A 515 20.56 -42.36 29.34
C THR A 515 19.96 -41.02 28.93
N ILE A 516 19.29 -40.34 29.85
CA ILE A 516 18.76 -38.98 29.71
C ILE A 516 19.18 -38.14 30.92
N LEU A 517 19.47 -36.85 30.70
CA LEU A 517 19.82 -35.91 31.74
C LEU A 517 18.56 -35.23 32.31
N ILE A 518 18.29 -35.43 33.61
CA ILE A 518 17.18 -34.79 34.33
C ILE A 518 17.73 -34.08 35.56
N HIS A 519 17.53 -32.77 35.63
CA HIS A 519 18.05 -31.86 36.67
C HIS A 519 19.54 -32.09 36.98
N GLY A 520 20.35 -32.35 35.94
CA GLY A 520 21.78 -32.61 36.05
C GLY A 520 22.19 -34.03 36.47
N LYS A 521 21.25 -34.98 36.62
CA LYS A 521 21.55 -36.40 36.89
C LYS A 521 21.20 -37.27 35.69
N GLU A 522 22.09 -38.18 35.34
CA GLU A 522 21.82 -39.18 34.30
C GLU A 522 20.90 -40.28 34.83
N GLN A 523 19.82 -40.55 34.09
CA GLN A 523 18.87 -41.64 34.34
C GLN A 523 18.80 -42.55 33.11
N PRO A 524 18.51 -43.85 33.25
CA PRO A 524 18.30 -44.71 32.10
C PRO A 524 17.09 -44.23 31.27
N LEU A 525 17.18 -44.33 29.95
CA LEU A 525 16.09 -43.97 29.03
C LEU A 525 15.05 -45.12 29.01
N ASP A 526 14.05 -45.03 29.88
CA ASP A 526 12.94 -45.98 29.96
C ASP A 526 11.81 -45.68 28.95
N GLU A 527 10.84 -46.59 28.85
CA GLU A 527 9.72 -46.44 27.90
C GLU A 527 8.82 -45.25 28.25
N GLU A 528 8.67 -44.90 29.53
CA GLU A 528 7.87 -43.75 29.97
C GLU A 528 8.47 -42.43 29.45
N MET A 529 9.81 -42.27 29.54
CA MET A 529 10.49 -41.10 29.00
C MET A 529 10.53 -41.07 27.47
N LYS A 530 10.53 -42.24 26.80
CA LYS A 530 10.40 -42.30 25.33
C LYS A 530 9.01 -41.86 24.86
N ASP A 531 7.95 -42.25 25.56
CA ASP A 531 6.60 -41.81 25.27
C ASP A 531 6.44 -40.30 25.50
N ALA A 532 6.99 -39.79 26.61
CA ALA A 532 7.00 -38.34 26.88
C ALA A 532 7.78 -37.55 25.81
N PHE A 533 8.92 -38.07 25.36
CA PHE A 533 9.69 -37.53 24.23
C PHE A 533 8.86 -37.50 22.95
N GLN A 534 8.16 -38.59 22.61
CA GLN A 534 7.36 -38.67 21.38
C GLN A 534 6.20 -37.68 21.41
N ASN A 535 5.54 -37.53 22.56
CA ASN A 535 4.48 -36.54 22.73
C ASN A 535 5.01 -35.12 22.52
N ALA A 536 6.13 -34.76 23.15
CA ALA A 536 6.75 -33.44 22.95
C ALA A 536 7.19 -33.22 21.50
N TYR A 537 7.76 -34.25 20.84
CA TYR A 537 8.16 -34.16 19.44
C TYR A 537 6.97 -33.92 18.50
N LEU A 538 5.87 -34.66 18.69
CA LEU A 538 4.66 -34.49 17.89
C LEU A 538 3.97 -33.15 18.15
N GLU A 539 3.98 -32.67 19.40
CA GLU A 539 3.43 -31.36 19.77
C GLU A 539 4.20 -30.23 19.07
N LEU A 540 5.53 -30.21 19.20
CA LEU A 540 6.39 -29.20 18.56
C LEU A 540 6.32 -29.28 17.03
N GLY A 541 6.25 -30.48 16.46
CA GLY A 541 6.02 -30.67 15.03
C GLY A 541 4.64 -30.19 14.58
N GLY A 542 3.61 -30.36 15.42
CA GLY A 542 2.24 -29.88 15.20
C GLY A 542 2.13 -28.36 15.21
N LEU A 543 3.03 -27.67 15.90
CA LEU A 543 3.20 -26.21 15.85
C LEU A 543 3.93 -25.73 14.58
N GLY A 544 4.25 -26.63 13.64
CA GLY A 544 4.96 -26.29 12.39
C GLY A 544 6.43 -25.93 12.62
N GLU A 545 7.00 -26.33 13.76
CA GLU A 545 8.37 -26.04 14.11
C GLU A 545 9.31 -27.17 13.67
N ARG A 546 10.54 -26.80 13.29
CA ARG A 546 11.59 -27.77 13.00
C ARG A 546 12.27 -28.18 14.29
N VAL A 547 12.21 -29.45 14.64
CA VAL A 547 12.77 -30.00 15.89
C VAL A 547 14.12 -30.67 15.64
N LEU A 548 15.10 -30.44 16.53
CA LEU A 548 16.40 -31.12 16.56
C LEU A 548 16.63 -31.77 17.93
N GLY A 549 17.23 -32.96 17.92
CA GLY A 549 17.67 -33.65 19.14
C GLY A 549 19.13 -33.36 19.46
N PHE A 550 19.43 -33.26 20.76
CA PHE A 550 20.77 -32.95 21.29
C PHE A 550 21.16 -33.97 22.36
N CYS A 551 22.36 -34.53 22.23
CA CYS A 551 22.93 -35.46 23.19
C CYS A 551 24.43 -35.21 23.39
N HIS A 552 24.96 -35.73 24.49
CA HIS A 552 26.39 -35.68 24.79
C HIS A 552 26.87 -36.98 25.45
N LEU A 553 28.18 -37.15 25.54
CA LEU A 553 28.80 -38.21 26.32
C LEU A 553 30.15 -37.73 26.86
N ALA A 554 30.35 -37.88 28.16
CA ALA A 554 31.66 -37.74 28.79
C ALA A 554 32.48 -39.02 28.52
N LEU A 555 33.56 -38.91 27.74
CA LEU A 555 34.36 -40.08 27.37
C LEU A 555 35.22 -40.55 28.56
N PRO A 556 35.30 -41.86 28.85
CA PRO A 556 36.09 -42.35 29.99
C PRO A 556 37.58 -42.02 29.82
N ASP A 557 38.16 -41.31 30.79
CA ASP A 557 39.57 -40.93 30.79
C ASP A 557 40.53 -42.13 30.65
N ASP A 558 40.12 -43.28 31.21
CA ASP A 558 40.89 -44.53 31.19
C ASP A 558 41.06 -45.09 29.77
N GLN A 559 40.05 -44.86 28.91
CA GLN A 559 40.00 -45.34 27.53
C GLN A 559 40.52 -44.30 26.53
N PHE A 560 40.37 -43.01 26.86
CA PHE A 560 40.71 -41.89 25.97
C PHE A 560 41.70 -40.94 26.66
N PRO A 561 43.01 -41.28 26.70
CA PRO A 561 44.02 -40.47 27.35
C PRO A 561 44.30 -39.14 26.62
N GLU A 562 44.98 -38.22 27.30
CA GLU A 562 45.37 -36.94 26.69
C GLU A 562 46.28 -37.15 25.46
N GLY A 563 45.90 -36.58 24.31
CA GLY A 563 46.57 -36.81 23.03
C GLY A 563 46.06 -38.00 22.21
N PHE A 564 45.02 -38.72 22.66
CA PHE A 564 44.33 -39.74 21.85
C PHE A 564 43.93 -39.20 20.47
N GLN A 565 44.28 -39.93 19.41
CA GLN A 565 43.94 -39.57 18.04
C GLN A 565 42.58 -40.15 17.68
N PHE A 566 41.58 -39.28 17.54
CA PHE A 566 40.26 -39.66 17.07
C PHE A 566 40.26 -39.79 15.54
N ASP A 567 39.79 -40.94 15.05
CA ASP A 567 39.67 -41.23 13.61
C ASP A 567 38.21 -41.16 13.19
N THR A 568 37.93 -40.39 12.13
CA THR A 568 36.57 -40.19 11.59
C THR A 568 36.17 -41.22 10.54
N ASP A 569 37.14 -41.86 9.90
CA ASP A 569 36.89 -42.85 8.84
C ASP A 569 36.68 -44.23 9.48
N ASP A 570 37.57 -44.63 10.38
CA ASP A 570 37.44 -45.82 11.23
C ASP A 570 37.06 -45.39 12.66
N MET A 571 35.76 -45.24 12.91
CA MET A 571 35.22 -44.70 14.18
C MET A 571 35.77 -45.42 15.42
N ASN A 572 36.75 -44.79 16.07
CA ASN A 572 37.45 -45.34 17.24
C ASN A 572 36.92 -44.79 18.59
N PHE A 573 35.72 -44.22 18.59
CA PHE A 573 35.02 -43.67 19.75
C PHE A 573 33.52 -44.02 19.70
N PRO A 574 32.82 -44.06 20.85
CA PRO A 574 31.42 -44.47 20.90
C PRO A 574 30.48 -43.47 20.21
N VAL A 575 29.58 -43.98 19.38
CA VAL A 575 28.50 -43.23 18.69
C VAL A 575 27.09 -43.75 19.02
N GLU A 576 27.03 -44.61 20.04
CA GLU A 576 25.84 -45.23 20.60
C GLU A 576 25.97 -45.20 22.13
N LYS A 577 24.85 -45.40 22.85
CA LYS A 577 24.78 -45.31 24.32
C LYS A 577 25.16 -43.92 24.86
N LEU A 578 24.75 -42.89 24.14
CA LEU A 578 24.95 -41.49 24.53
C LEU A 578 23.93 -41.08 25.61
N CYS A 579 24.18 -39.94 26.25
CA CYS A 579 23.23 -39.31 27.17
C CYS A 579 22.42 -38.24 26.43
N PHE A 580 21.10 -38.45 26.33
CA PHE A 580 20.17 -37.50 25.74
C PHE A 580 20.01 -36.29 26.66
N VAL A 581 20.05 -35.08 26.10
CA VAL A 581 19.99 -33.85 26.90
C VAL A 581 18.69 -33.10 26.69
N GLY A 582 18.21 -32.99 25.45
CA GLY A 582 16.99 -32.26 25.16
C GLY A 582 16.68 -32.10 23.67
N LEU A 583 15.52 -31.52 23.39
CA LEU A 583 15.13 -31.03 22.07
C LEU A 583 15.26 -29.51 22.02
N MET A 584 15.54 -28.97 20.83
CA MET A 584 15.24 -27.58 20.51
C MET A 584 14.46 -27.53 19.21
N SER A 585 13.37 -26.77 19.21
CA SER A 585 12.61 -26.46 18.01
C SER A 585 12.86 -25.02 17.57
N MET A 586 12.67 -24.78 16.27
CA MET A 586 12.87 -23.48 15.66
C MET A 586 11.87 -23.25 14.54
N ILE A 587 11.47 -21.99 14.40
CA ILE A 587 10.54 -21.54 13.38
C ILE A 587 10.99 -20.16 12.88
N ASP A 588 10.41 -19.71 11.77
CA ASP A 588 10.43 -18.30 11.39
C ASP A 588 9.29 -17.57 12.11
N PRO A 589 9.57 -16.83 13.20
CA PRO A 589 8.53 -16.35 14.09
C PRO A 589 7.86 -15.08 13.55
N PRO A 590 6.61 -14.78 13.98
CA PRO A 590 5.97 -13.50 13.73
C PRO A 590 6.81 -12.30 14.19
N ARG A 591 6.63 -11.14 13.54
CA ARG A 591 7.16 -9.87 14.07
C ARG A 591 6.37 -9.47 15.32
N ALA A 592 7.02 -8.79 16.26
CA ALA A 592 6.44 -8.51 17.58
C ALA A 592 5.08 -7.77 17.53
N ALA A 593 4.92 -6.83 16.59
CA ALA A 593 3.70 -6.04 16.45
C ALA A 593 2.59 -6.70 15.61
N VAL A 594 2.89 -7.81 14.92
CA VAL A 594 1.97 -8.43 13.96
C VAL A 594 0.70 -9.00 14.61
N PRO A 595 0.76 -9.77 15.71
CA PRO A 595 -0.45 -10.33 16.33
C PRO A 595 -1.46 -9.24 16.76
N ASP A 596 -1.00 -8.17 17.42
CA ASP A 596 -1.85 -7.04 17.81
C ASP A 596 -2.39 -6.27 16.59
N ALA A 597 -1.55 -6.07 15.57
CA ALA A 597 -1.95 -5.36 14.36
C ALA A 597 -3.03 -6.12 13.57
N VAL A 598 -2.92 -7.43 13.43
CA VAL A 598 -3.96 -8.29 12.81
C VAL A 598 -5.25 -8.23 13.63
N GLY A 599 -5.16 -8.35 14.96
CA GLY A 599 -6.30 -8.21 15.87
C GLY A 599 -7.03 -6.86 15.72
N LYS A 600 -6.27 -5.76 15.58
CA LYS A 600 -6.83 -4.42 15.34
C LYS A 600 -7.47 -4.28 13.96
N CYS A 601 -6.88 -4.86 12.92
CA CYS A 601 -7.51 -4.88 11.58
C CYS A 601 -8.86 -5.62 11.63
N ARG A 602 -8.91 -6.78 12.29
CA ARG A 602 -10.15 -7.55 12.47
C ARG A 602 -11.18 -6.80 13.33
N SER A 603 -10.73 -6.12 14.39
CA SER A 603 -11.59 -5.25 15.22
C SER A 603 -12.22 -4.11 14.41
N ALA A 604 -11.51 -3.63 13.39
CA ALA A 604 -11.98 -2.65 12.42
C ALA A 604 -12.85 -3.25 11.29
N GLY A 605 -13.20 -4.53 11.37
CA GLY A 605 -14.05 -5.23 10.40
C GLY A 605 -13.34 -5.67 9.11
N ILE A 606 -12.00 -5.65 9.08
CA ILE A 606 -11.22 -6.04 7.90
C ILE A 606 -11.00 -7.56 7.93
N LYS A 607 -11.34 -8.23 6.81
CA LYS A 607 -11.04 -9.65 6.62
C LYS A 607 -9.55 -9.82 6.29
N VAL A 608 -8.85 -10.67 7.03
CA VAL A 608 -7.41 -10.93 6.80
C VAL A 608 -7.24 -12.35 6.25
N ILE A 609 -6.59 -12.46 5.08
CA ILE A 609 -6.35 -13.71 4.36
C ILE A 609 -4.83 -13.88 4.24
N MET A 610 -4.32 -15.06 4.63
CA MET A 610 -2.92 -15.40 4.38
C MET A 610 -2.78 -15.99 2.98
N VAL A 611 -1.81 -15.51 2.20
CA VAL A 611 -1.50 -16.01 0.86
C VAL A 611 -0.01 -16.26 0.74
N THR A 612 0.40 -17.51 0.94
CA THR A 612 1.83 -17.89 1.04
C THR A 612 2.18 -19.07 0.13
N GLY A 613 3.45 -19.12 -0.29
CA GLY A 613 4.05 -20.28 -0.96
C GLY A 613 4.56 -21.35 0.00
N ASP A 614 4.46 -21.11 1.31
CA ASP A 614 4.92 -22.00 2.38
C ASP A 614 4.01 -23.24 2.55
N HIS A 615 4.54 -24.26 3.22
CA HIS A 615 3.84 -25.51 3.51
C HIS A 615 2.59 -25.28 4.39
N PRO A 616 1.47 -26.02 4.16
CA PRO A 616 0.22 -25.81 4.88
C PRO A 616 0.30 -25.90 6.40
N ILE A 617 1.14 -26.79 6.93
CA ILE A 617 1.29 -26.99 8.39
C ILE A 617 1.86 -25.72 9.04
N THR A 618 2.97 -25.21 8.50
CA THR A 618 3.61 -23.98 8.95
C THR A 618 2.70 -22.78 8.77
N ALA A 619 2.05 -22.66 7.61
CA ALA A 619 1.12 -21.58 7.32
C ALA A 619 -0.05 -21.55 8.31
N LYS A 620 -0.65 -22.71 8.60
CA LYS A 620 -1.75 -22.86 9.58
C LYS A 620 -1.29 -22.51 11.00
N ALA A 621 -0.11 -22.95 11.42
CA ALA A 621 0.44 -22.64 12.73
C ALA A 621 0.70 -21.13 12.91
N ILE A 622 1.38 -20.50 11.93
CA ILE A 622 1.61 -19.05 11.95
C ILE A 622 0.28 -18.29 11.89
N ALA A 623 -0.69 -18.73 11.08
CA ALA A 623 -2.01 -18.09 10.99
C ALA A 623 -2.76 -18.10 12.34
N LYS A 624 -2.62 -19.17 13.13
CA LYS A 624 -3.10 -19.21 14.52
C LYS A 624 -2.32 -18.24 15.40
N GLY A 625 -0.98 -18.27 15.35
CA GLY A 625 -0.11 -17.42 16.17
C GLY A 625 -0.29 -15.92 15.96
N VAL A 626 -0.69 -15.48 14.76
CA VAL A 626 -0.96 -14.05 14.47
C VAL A 626 -2.44 -13.66 14.56
N GLY A 627 -3.35 -14.61 14.82
CA GLY A 627 -4.79 -14.33 14.94
C GLY A 627 -5.56 -14.20 13.62
N ILE A 628 -5.03 -14.74 12.52
CA ILE A 628 -5.80 -14.93 11.26
C ILE A 628 -6.82 -16.06 11.45
N ILE A 629 -6.39 -17.17 12.05
CA ILE A 629 -7.27 -18.23 12.53
C ILE A 629 -7.46 -18.03 14.04
N SER A 630 -8.70 -17.87 14.49
CA SER A 630 -8.99 -17.68 15.92
C SER A 630 -8.89 -18.99 16.69
N GLU A 631 -8.53 -18.91 17.97
CA GLU A 631 -8.60 -20.07 18.87
C GLU A 631 -10.05 -20.61 18.93
N GLY A 632 -10.18 -21.93 18.79
CA GLY A 632 -11.47 -22.63 18.79
C GLY A 632 -12.17 -22.75 17.44
N ASN A 633 -11.73 -22.04 16.39
CA ASN A 633 -12.23 -22.29 15.04
C ASN A 633 -11.50 -23.49 14.42
N GLU A 634 -12.29 -24.38 13.80
CA GLU A 634 -11.81 -25.63 13.20
C GLU A 634 -11.87 -25.56 11.67
N THR A 635 -10.92 -26.25 11.03
CA THR A 635 -10.96 -26.57 9.60
C THR A 635 -11.76 -27.86 9.35
N VAL A 636 -12.11 -28.13 8.09
CA VAL A 636 -12.82 -29.38 7.73
C VAL A 636 -11.99 -30.61 8.14
N GLU A 637 -10.66 -30.52 8.00
CA GLU A 637 -9.72 -31.54 8.42
C GLU A 637 -9.65 -31.70 9.95
N ASP A 638 -9.73 -30.60 10.70
CA ASP A 638 -9.74 -30.65 12.18
C ASP A 638 -11.02 -31.33 12.69
N ILE A 639 -12.18 -30.98 12.12
CA ILE A 639 -13.46 -31.59 12.49
C ILE A 639 -13.44 -33.09 12.18
N ALA A 640 -12.91 -33.48 11.02
CA ALA A 640 -12.76 -34.87 10.62
C ALA A 640 -11.85 -35.65 11.59
N ALA A 641 -10.69 -35.09 11.94
CA ALA A 641 -9.75 -35.70 12.87
C ALA A 641 -10.34 -35.83 14.28
N ARG A 642 -11.01 -34.80 14.79
CA ARG A 642 -11.64 -34.80 16.11
C ARG A 642 -12.78 -35.81 16.23
N LEU A 643 -13.61 -35.92 15.18
CA LEU A 643 -14.73 -36.87 15.13
C LEU A 643 -14.31 -38.27 14.68
N ASN A 644 -13.05 -38.44 14.24
CA ASN A 644 -12.51 -39.66 13.66
C ASN A 644 -13.35 -40.19 12.48
N ILE A 645 -13.78 -39.27 11.59
CA ILE A 645 -14.55 -39.56 10.37
C ILE A 645 -13.79 -39.10 9.11
N PRO A 646 -14.08 -39.64 7.93
CA PRO A 646 -13.50 -39.13 6.68
C PRO A 646 -13.91 -37.67 6.41
N VAL A 647 -12.98 -36.87 5.86
CA VAL A 647 -13.17 -35.45 5.50
C VAL A 647 -14.43 -35.23 4.63
N SER A 648 -14.74 -36.19 3.74
CA SER A 648 -15.90 -36.13 2.85
C SER A 648 -17.26 -36.18 3.56
N GLN A 649 -17.31 -36.58 4.83
CA GLN A 649 -18.55 -36.64 5.63
C GLN A 649 -18.79 -35.37 6.44
N VAL A 650 -17.81 -34.47 6.53
CA VAL A 650 -17.92 -33.20 7.23
C VAL A 650 -18.64 -32.21 6.31
N ASN A 651 -19.63 -31.50 6.85
CA ASN A 651 -20.24 -30.38 6.14
C ASN A 651 -19.27 -29.19 6.14
N PRO A 652 -18.81 -28.71 4.96
CA PRO A 652 -17.86 -27.59 4.90
C PRO A 652 -18.38 -26.31 5.55
N ARG A 653 -19.69 -26.17 5.73
CA ARG A 653 -20.32 -24.98 6.34
C ARG A 653 -20.21 -24.91 7.85
N ASP A 654 -19.87 -26.04 8.49
CA ASP A 654 -19.63 -26.07 9.93
C ASP A 654 -18.23 -25.52 10.26
N ALA A 655 -17.31 -25.55 9.29
CA ALA A 655 -15.96 -25.02 9.41
C ALA A 655 -15.91 -23.53 9.01
N LYS A 656 -15.59 -22.65 9.96
CA LYS A 656 -15.39 -21.21 9.69
C LYS A 656 -14.02 -20.90 9.08
N ALA A 657 -13.04 -21.78 9.32
CA ALA A 657 -11.69 -21.67 8.82
C ALA A 657 -11.44 -22.71 7.71
N CYS A 658 -10.62 -22.36 6.73
CA CYS A 658 -10.13 -23.33 5.73
C CYS A 658 -8.67 -23.08 5.38
N VAL A 659 -7.97 -24.16 5.03
CA VAL A 659 -6.62 -24.13 4.47
C VAL A 659 -6.69 -24.71 3.08
N VAL A 660 -6.40 -23.91 2.06
CA VAL A 660 -6.48 -24.32 0.66
C VAL A 660 -5.07 -24.49 0.10
N HIS A 661 -4.78 -25.66 -0.45
CA HIS A 661 -3.49 -25.95 -1.08
C HIS A 661 -3.44 -25.41 -2.52
N GLY A 662 -2.28 -24.91 -2.94
CA GLY A 662 -2.09 -24.39 -4.30
C GLY A 662 -2.37 -25.41 -5.41
N SER A 663 -2.11 -26.70 -5.17
CA SER A 663 -2.47 -27.77 -6.13
C SER A 663 -3.97 -27.88 -6.34
N ASP A 664 -4.77 -27.76 -5.28
CA ASP A 664 -6.23 -27.83 -5.38
C ASP A 664 -6.77 -26.56 -6.06
N LEU A 665 -6.20 -25.40 -5.70
CA LEU A 665 -6.55 -24.11 -6.28
C LEU A 665 -6.32 -24.05 -7.80
N LYS A 666 -5.34 -24.79 -8.31
CA LYS A 666 -5.04 -24.88 -9.75
C LYS A 666 -6.19 -25.48 -10.56
N ASP A 667 -6.90 -26.44 -9.99
CA ASP A 667 -8.00 -27.16 -10.64
C ASP A 667 -9.37 -26.50 -10.37
N MET A 668 -9.41 -25.42 -9.57
CA MET A 668 -10.63 -24.69 -9.24
C MET A 668 -11.04 -23.68 -10.32
N THR A 669 -12.35 -23.55 -10.53
CA THR A 669 -12.92 -22.45 -11.32
C THR A 669 -13.05 -21.18 -10.47
N SER A 670 -13.24 -20.04 -11.14
CA SER A 670 -13.44 -18.75 -10.47
C SER A 670 -14.64 -18.77 -9.51
N GLU A 671 -15.73 -19.46 -9.87
CA GLU A 671 -16.94 -19.58 -9.04
C GLU A 671 -16.70 -20.40 -7.78
N GLN A 672 -15.89 -21.47 -7.86
CA GLN A 672 -15.54 -22.29 -6.71
C GLN A 672 -14.66 -21.50 -5.72
N LEU A 673 -13.72 -20.70 -6.23
CA LEU A 673 -12.93 -19.79 -5.40
C LEU A 673 -13.82 -18.75 -4.73
N ASP A 674 -14.77 -18.18 -5.47
CA ASP A 674 -15.74 -17.20 -4.95
C ASP A 674 -16.57 -17.80 -3.81
N ASP A 675 -17.03 -19.05 -3.93
CA ASP A 675 -17.72 -19.81 -2.88
C ASP A 675 -16.86 -19.95 -1.60
N ILE A 676 -15.57 -20.30 -1.73
CA ILE A 676 -14.65 -20.38 -0.59
C ILE A 676 -14.55 -19.02 0.11
N LEU A 677 -14.34 -17.96 -0.67
CA LEU A 677 -14.18 -16.60 -0.18
C LEU A 677 -15.43 -16.06 0.54
N ILE A 678 -16.63 -16.44 0.12
CA ILE A 678 -17.89 -16.01 0.73
C ILE A 678 -18.15 -16.77 2.04
N HIS A 679 -17.92 -18.07 2.06
CA HIS A 679 -18.43 -18.94 3.12
C HIS A 679 -17.47 -19.17 4.28
N HIS A 680 -16.18 -18.92 4.10
CA HIS A 680 -15.18 -19.05 5.16
C HIS A 680 -14.66 -17.67 5.55
N THR A 681 -14.66 -17.36 6.83
CA THR A 681 -14.21 -16.05 7.32
C THR A 681 -12.69 -15.99 7.51
N GLU A 682 -12.08 -17.13 7.84
CA GLU A 682 -10.66 -17.27 8.15
C GLU A 682 -10.02 -18.18 7.09
N ILE A 683 -9.19 -17.61 6.22
CA ILE A 683 -8.72 -18.31 5.03
C ILE A 683 -7.20 -18.25 4.96
N VAL A 684 -6.60 -19.41 4.74
CA VAL A 684 -5.16 -19.54 4.49
C VAL A 684 -4.98 -20.26 3.16
N PHE A 685 -4.38 -19.58 2.19
CA PHE A 685 -3.89 -20.20 0.96
C PHE A 685 -2.40 -20.50 1.13
N ALA A 686 -2.05 -21.79 1.05
CA ALA A 686 -0.68 -22.30 1.22
C ALA A 686 -0.16 -22.94 -0.07
N ARG A 687 1.16 -23.02 -0.23
CA ARG A 687 1.82 -23.53 -1.45
C ARG A 687 1.34 -22.83 -2.74
N THR A 688 1.05 -21.54 -2.67
CA THR A 688 0.58 -20.76 -3.81
C THR A 688 1.70 -20.27 -4.72
N SER A 689 1.46 -20.27 -6.03
CA SER A 689 2.33 -19.63 -7.02
C SER A 689 2.07 -18.11 -7.11
N PRO A 690 3.02 -17.30 -7.63
CA PRO A 690 2.83 -15.86 -7.85
C PRO A 690 1.55 -15.51 -8.63
N GLN A 691 1.22 -16.34 -9.63
CA GLN A 691 0.02 -16.20 -10.46
C GLN A 691 -1.25 -16.51 -9.66
N GLN A 692 -1.22 -17.52 -8.80
CA GLN A 692 -2.33 -17.83 -7.91
C GLN A 692 -2.59 -16.71 -6.89
N LYS A 693 -1.54 -16.04 -6.39
CA LYS A 693 -1.71 -14.86 -5.52
C LYS A 693 -2.52 -13.77 -6.23
N LEU A 694 -2.22 -13.51 -7.50
CA LEU A 694 -2.99 -12.59 -8.35
C LEU A 694 -4.45 -13.05 -8.52
N ILE A 695 -4.69 -14.33 -8.80
CA ILE A 695 -6.05 -14.89 -8.97
C ILE A 695 -6.88 -14.73 -7.69
N ILE A 696 -6.28 -14.94 -6.51
CA ILE A 696 -6.93 -14.77 -5.22
C ILE A 696 -7.35 -13.30 -5.03
N VAL A 697 -6.45 -12.35 -5.31
CA VAL A 697 -6.75 -10.91 -5.24
C VAL A 697 -7.89 -10.54 -6.19
N GLU A 698 -7.84 -11.01 -7.44
CA GLU A 698 -8.93 -10.80 -8.41
C GLU A 698 -10.26 -11.39 -7.92
N GLY A 699 -10.23 -12.55 -7.24
CA GLY A 699 -11.41 -13.15 -6.61
C GLY A 699 -12.02 -12.27 -5.52
N CYS A 700 -11.20 -11.73 -4.63
CA CYS A 700 -11.67 -10.78 -3.62
C CYS A 700 -12.25 -9.49 -4.25
N GLN A 701 -11.60 -8.95 -5.27
CA GLN A 701 -12.08 -7.76 -6.00
C GLN A 701 -13.40 -8.01 -6.74
N ARG A 702 -13.61 -9.20 -7.32
CA ARG A 702 -14.88 -9.57 -7.98
C ARG A 702 -16.08 -9.50 -7.04
N GLN A 703 -15.89 -9.78 -5.75
CA GLN A 703 -16.92 -9.62 -4.72
C GLN A 703 -17.24 -8.14 -4.41
N GLY A 704 -16.52 -7.20 -5.01
CA GLY A 704 -16.66 -5.76 -4.76
C GLY A 704 -15.97 -5.30 -3.48
N ALA A 705 -15.05 -6.09 -2.93
CA ALA A 705 -14.20 -5.70 -1.81
C ALA A 705 -13.05 -4.81 -2.28
N ILE A 706 -12.60 -3.91 -1.40
CA ILE A 706 -11.35 -3.15 -1.60
C ILE A 706 -10.23 -3.96 -0.95
N VAL A 707 -9.26 -4.37 -1.75
CA VAL A 707 -8.24 -5.35 -1.38
C VAL A 707 -6.89 -4.66 -1.25
N ALA A 708 -6.30 -4.74 -0.05
CA ALA A 708 -4.90 -4.41 0.18
C ALA A 708 -4.05 -5.68 0.14
N VAL A 709 -2.88 -5.62 -0.49
CA VAL A 709 -1.90 -6.71 -0.46
C VAL A 709 -0.66 -6.26 0.28
N THR A 710 -0.16 -7.08 1.20
CA THR A 710 1.10 -6.85 1.92
C THR A 710 2.09 -7.96 1.57
N GLY A 711 3.28 -7.59 1.10
CA GLY A 711 4.28 -8.54 0.63
C GLY A 711 5.71 -7.99 0.65
N ASP A 712 6.68 -8.87 0.49
CA ASP A 712 8.11 -8.53 0.49
C ASP A 712 8.83 -9.15 -0.72
N GLY A 713 8.47 -10.38 -1.10
CA GLY A 713 9.13 -11.12 -2.18
C GLY A 713 8.69 -10.70 -3.59
N VAL A 714 9.44 -11.18 -4.60
CA VAL A 714 9.12 -10.90 -6.01
C VAL A 714 7.85 -11.63 -6.45
N ASN A 715 7.58 -12.78 -5.84
CA ASN A 715 6.33 -13.54 -5.95
C ASN A 715 5.07 -12.73 -5.62
N ASP A 716 5.18 -11.68 -4.80
CA ASP A 716 4.05 -10.81 -4.44
C ASP A 716 3.79 -9.72 -5.47
N SER A 717 4.75 -9.41 -6.35
CA SER A 717 4.68 -8.27 -7.26
C SER A 717 3.42 -8.22 -8.13
N PRO A 718 2.94 -9.32 -8.74
CA PRO A 718 1.70 -9.30 -9.51
C PRO A 718 0.47 -8.98 -8.64
N ALA A 719 0.40 -9.57 -7.44
CA ALA A 719 -0.69 -9.35 -6.50
C ALA A 719 -0.67 -7.92 -5.95
N LEU A 720 0.51 -7.41 -5.56
CA LEU A 720 0.73 -6.03 -5.13
C LEU A 720 0.29 -5.02 -6.19
N LYS A 721 0.57 -5.29 -7.47
CA LYS A 721 0.19 -4.38 -8.55
C LYS A 721 -1.30 -4.37 -8.84
N LYS A 722 -1.95 -5.54 -8.74
CA LYS A 722 -3.38 -5.69 -9.04
C LYS A 722 -4.27 -5.22 -7.89
N ALA A 723 -3.78 -5.29 -6.66
CA ALA A 723 -4.47 -4.79 -5.48
C ALA A 723 -4.92 -3.33 -5.65
N ASP A 724 -5.96 -2.94 -4.93
CA ASP A 724 -6.37 -1.53 -4.88
C ASP A 724 -5.29 -0.69 -4.17
N ILE A 725 -4.57 -1.32 -3.23
CA ILE A 725 -3.33 -0.81 -2.67
C ILE A 725 -2.33 -1.94 -2.40
N GLY A 726 -1.13 -1.83 -2.99
CA GLY A 726 0.01 -2.67 -2.64
C GLY A 726 0.88 -2.05 -1.54
N VAL A 727 1.27 -2.84 -0.53
CA VAL A 727 2.13 -2.44 0.59
C VAL A 727 3.38 -3.33 0.62
N ALA A 728 4.56 -2.73 0.47
CA ALA A 728 5.83 -3.44 0.49
C ALA A 728 6.64 -3.19 1.77
N MET A 729 7.39 -4.20 2.19
CA MET A 729 8.39 -4.07 3.25
C MET A 729 9.62 -3.30 2.75
N GLY A 730 10.10 -2.33 3.53
CA GLY A 730 11.16 -1.41 3.12
C GLY A 730 12.57 -1.99 3.23
N ILE A 731 12.79 -2.88 4.20
CA ILE A 731 14.09 -3.52 4.44
C ILE A 731 14.07 -4.94 3.87
N ALA A 732 13.16 -5.80 4.35
CA ALA A 732 13.03 -7.18 3.88
C ALA A 732 12.59 -7.30 2.41
N GLY A 733 11.85 -6.31 1.90
CA GLY A 733 11.29 -6.37 0.56
C GLY A 733 12.33 -6.34 -0.56
N SER A 734 12.06 -7.11 -1.61
CA SER A 734 12.75 -7.03 -2.89
C SER A 734 12.51 -5.69 -3.59
N ASP A 735 13.40 -5.32 -4.52
CA ASP A 735 13.21 -4.09 -5.28
C ASP A 735 11.98 -4.14 -6.20
N VAL A 736 11.63 -5.34 -6.69
CA VAL A 736 10.47 -5.55 -7.55
C VAL A 736 9.16 -5.34 -6.76
N SER A 737 9.07 -5.86 -5.54
CA SER A 737 7.87 -5.66 -4.70
C SER A 737 7.70 -4.20 -4.29
N LYS A 738 8.78 -3.50 -3.89
CA LYS A 738 8.77 -2.06 -3.60
C LYS A 738 8.36 -1.20 -4.79
N GLN A 739 8.75 -1.61 -6.00
CA GLN A 739 8.36 -0.92 -7.23
C GLN A 739 6.90 -1.19 -7.62
N ALA A 740 6.41 -2.41 -7.41
CA ALA A 740 5.03 -2.80 -7.71
C ALA A 740 4.03 -2.18 -6.73
N ALA A 741 4.38 -2.04 -5.45
CA ALA A 741 3.54 -1.49 -4.39
C ALA A 741 3.27 0.02 -4.54
N ASP A 742 2.19 0.50 -3.91
CA ASP A 742 1.81 1.91 -3.81
C ASP A 742 2.30 2.57 -2.51
N MET A 743 2.64 1.75 -1.51
CA MET A 743 3.10 2.16 -0.19
C MET A 743 4.27 1.29 0.28
N ILE A 744 5.20 1.88 1.03
CA ILE A 744 6.41 1.20 1.55
C ILE A 744 6.53 1.46 3.06
N LEU A 745 6.70 0.38 3.83
CA LEU A 745 6.97 0.43 5.26
C LEU A 745 8.48 0.47 5.50
N LEU A 746 9.06 1.65 5.70
CA LEU A 746 10.51 1.84 5.76
C LEU A 746 11.18 1.14 6.95
N ASP A 747 10.42 0.86 8.00
CA ASP A 747 10.89 0.21 9.23
C ASP A 747 10.42 -1.25 9.38
N ASP A 748 9.79 -1.82 8.35
CA ASP A 748 9.19 -3.16 8.36
C ASP A 748 8.17 -3.38 9.50
N ASN A 749 7.58 -2.31 10.05
CA ASN A 749 6.61 -2.42 11.13
C ASN A 749 5.19 -2.61 10.58
N PHE A 750 4.65 -3.82 10.73
CA PHE A 750 3.29 -4.15 10.27
C PHE A 750 2.20 -3.31 10.96
N ALA A 751 2.43 -2.78 12.17
CA ALA A 751 1.47 -1.90 12.85
C ALA A 751 1.23 -0.57 12.08
N SER A 752 2.11 -0.20 11.17
CA SER A 752 1.91 0.94 10.26
C SER A 752 0.69 0.76 9.36
N ILE A 753 0.25 -0.48 9.09
CA ILE A 753 -1.00 -0.74 8.35
C ILE A 753 -2.20 -0.27 9.15
N VAL A 754 -2.26 -0.58 10.45
CA VAL A 754 -3.34 -0.12 11.34
C VAL A 754 -3.40 1.41 11.36
N THR A 755 -2.23 2.05 11.46
CA THR A 755 -2.10 3.50 11.39
C THR A 755 -2.58 4.04 10.04
N GLY A 756 -2.25 3.37 8.94
CA GLY A 756 -2.70 3.74 7.59
C GLY A 756 -4.22 3.61 7.42
N VAL A 757 -4.84 2.56 7.95
CA VAL A 757 -6.30 2.40 7.98
C VAL A 757 -6.96 3.53 8.78
N GLU A 758 -6.41 3.87 9.94
CA GLU A 758 -6.92 4.96 10.79
C GLU A 758 -6.82 6.31 10.06
N GLU A 759 -5.66 6.67 9.54
CA GLU A 759 -5.44 7.94 8.83
C GLU A 759 -6.26 8.00 7.52
N GLY A 760 -6.42 6.88 6.82
CA GLY A 760 -7.26 6.76 5.62
C GLY A 760 -8.75 7.00 5.92
N ARG A 761 -9.26 6.41 7.01
CA ARG A 761 -10.64 6.64 7.49
C ARG A 761 -10.84 8.08 7.94
N LEU A 762 -9.85 8.64 8.61
CA LEU A 762 -9.87 10.01 9.10
C LEU A 762 -9.90 11.02 7.95
N ILE A 763 -9.01 10.86 6.95
CA ILE A 763 -8.96 11.78 5.82
C ILE A 763 -10.23 11.71 4.98
N PHE A 764 -10.85 10.52 4.82
CA PHE A 764 -12.13 10.40 4.13
C PHE A 764 -13.23 11.25 4.79
N ASP A 765 -13.37 11.14 6.12
CA ASP A 765 -14.36 11.93 6.86
C ASP A 765 -14.03 13.44 6.84
N ASN A 766 -12.74 13.80 6.91
CA ASN A 766 -12.32 15.19 6.86
C ASN A 766 -12.45 15.81 5.47
N LEU A 767 -12.27 15.02 4.40
CA LEU A 767 -12.54 15.46 3.03
C LEU A 767 -14.02 15.77 2.83
N LYS A 768 -14.94 14.99 3.41
CA LYS A 768 -16.38 15.35 3.40
C LYS A 768 -16.63 16.72 4.02
N LYS A 769 -15.98 17.03 5.15
CA LYS A 769 -16.11 18.31 5.84
C LYS A 769 -15.57 19.46 4.98
N SER A 770 -14.37 19.28 4.44
CA SER A 770 -13.71 20.26 3.57
C SER A 770 -14.51 20.54 2.29
N ILE A 771 -15.03 19.48 1.66
CA ILE A 771 -15.90 19.58 0.48
C ILE A 771 -17.23 20.26 0.84
N ALA A 772 -17.88 19.87 1.94
CA ALA A 772 -19.12 20.50 2.36
C ALA A 772 -18.97 22.00 2.58
N TYR A 773 -17.92 22.42 3.31
CA TYR A 773 -17.61 23.83 3.55
C TYR A 773 -17.44 24.62 2.26
N THR A 774 -16.64 24.09 1.32
CA THR A 774 -16.39 24.76 0.03
C THR A 774 -17.64 24.80 -0.85
N LEU A 775 -18.48 23.76 -0.80
CA LEU A 775 -19.72 23.71 -1.59
C LEU A 775 -20.82 24.61 -1.02
N THR A 776 -20.81 24.92 0.27
CA THR A 776 -21.83 25.76 0.90
C THR A 776 -21.79 27.18 0.31
N SER A 777 -20.60 27.74 0.06
CA SER A 777 -20.40 29.10 -0.47
C SER A 777 -20.83 29.27 -1.93
N ASN A 778 -20.94 28.19 -2.71
CA ASN A 778 -21.44 28.30 -4.09
C ASN A 778 -22.87 28.89 -4.16
N ILE A 779 -23.73 28.64 -3.17
CA ILE A 779 -25.10 29.17 -3.19
C ILE A 779 -25.18 30.71 -3.05
N PRO A 780 -24.55 31.35 -2.04
CA PRO A 780 -24.49 32.80 -1.99
C PRO A 780 -23.74 33.42 -3.18
N GLU A 781 -22.98 32.65 -3.97
CA GLU A 781 -22.33 33.12 -5.19
C GLU A 781 -23.19 33.00 -6.44
N ILE A 782 -23.95 31.90 -6.57
CA ILE A 782 -24.85 31.66 -7.71
C ILE A 782 -26.11 32.54 -7.61
N THR A 783 -26.72 32.61 -6.43
CA THR A 783 -28.01 33.29 -6.24
C THR A 783 -28.01 34.77 -6.62
N PRO A 784 -26.94 35.58 -6.43
CA PRO A 784 -26.79 36.91 -7.03
C PRO A 784 -27.10 36.97 -8.51
N PHE A 785 -26.56 36.04 -9.32
CA PHE A 785 -26.82 35.99 -10.75
C PHE A 785 -28.28 35.60 -11.04
N LEU A 786 -28.85 34.67 -10.27
CA LEU A 786 -30.24 34.25 -10.47
C LEU A 786 -31.22 35.41 -10.21
N ILE A 787 -31.04 36.14 -9.10
CA ILE A 787 -31.91 37.28 -8.75
C ILE A 787 -31.66 38.47 -9.68
N PHE A 788 -30.41 38.70 -10.11
CA PHE A 788 -30.07 39.68 -11.14
C PHE A 788 -30.87 39.46 -12.44
N ILE A 789 -31.01 38.20 -12.88
CA ILE A 789 -31.78 37.85 -14.09
C ILE A 789 -33.29 37.97 -13.86
N ILE A 790 -33.80 37.40 -12.77
CA ILE A 790 -35.25 37.30 -12.51
C ILE A 790 -35.86 38.65 -12.09
N ALA A 791 -35.21 39.35 -11.17
CA ALA A 791 -35.75 40.57 -10.56
C ALA A 791 -35.25 41.87 -11.24
N ASN A 792 -34.34 41.76 -12.21
CA ASN A 792 -33.74 42.90 -12.91
C ASN A 792 -33.22 43.97 -11.92
N ILE A 793 -32.53 43.52 -10.87
CA ILE A 793 -31.83 44.39 -9.90
C ILE A 793 -30.36 44.57 -10.31
N PRO A 794 -29.64 45.58 -9.79
CA PRO A 794 -28.19 45.68 -9.95
C PRO A 794 -27.47 44.42 -9.45
N LEU A 795 -26.34 44.08 -10.08
CA LEU A 795 -25.63 42.84 -9.76
C LEU A 795 -25.17 42.86 -8.29
N PRO A 796 -25.58 41.90 -7.44
CA PRO A 796 -25.20 41.91 -6.02
C PRO A 796 -23.76 41.45 -5.75
N LEU A 797 -23.22 40.56 -6.58
CA LEU A 797 -21.89 39.99 -6.45
C LEU A 797 -21.26 39.80 -7.84
N GLY A 798 -20.02 40.24 -8.02
CA GLY A 798 -19.29 40.15 -9.27
C GLY A 798 -18.49 38.85 -9.41
N THR A 799 -18.06 38.51 -10.63
CA THR A 799 -17.26 37.31 -10.87
C THR A 799 -15.85 37.39 -10.26
N VAL A 800 -15.23 38.58 -10.23
CA VAL A 800 -13.92 38.77 -9.59
C VAL A 800 -14.00 38.51 -8.08
N THR A 801 -15.10 38.92 -7.44
CA THR A 801 -15.31 38.69 -6.01
C THR A 801 -15.54 37.20 -5.69
N ILE A 802 -16.17 36.43 -6.58
CA ILE A 802 -16.29 34.96 -6.47
C ILE A 802 -14.90 34.32 -6.45
N LEU A 803 -14.05 34.67 -7.42
CA LEU A 803 -12.67 34.14 -7.46
C LEU A 803 -11.85 34.49 -6.21
N CYS A 804 -12.12 35.63 -5.56
CA CYS A 804 -11.47 36.00 -4.30
C CYS A 804 -11.90 35.11 -3.12
N ILE A 805 -13.09 34.49 -3.20
CA ILE A 805 -13.59 33.53 -2.23
C ILE A 805 -12.93 32.18 -2.48
N ASP A 806 -13.19 31.59 -3.64
CA ASP A 806 -12.80 30.21 -3.97
C ASP A 806 -11.28 29.98 -4.01
N LEU A 807 -10.53 30.98 -4.47
CA LEU A 807 -9.07 30.87 -4.62
C LEU A 807 -8.31 31.73 -3.59
N GLY A 808 -9.03 32.43 -2.72
CA GLY A 808 -8.47 33.33 -1.73
C GLY A 808 -8.89 32.93 -0.32
N THR A 809 -10.00 33.51 0.16
CA THR A 809 -10.40 33.43 1.57
C THR A 809 -10.66 31.99 2.04
N ASP A 810 -11.32 31.17 1.23
CA ASP A 810 -11.83 29.87 1.68
C ASP A 810 -10.76 28.76 1.63
N MET A 811 -9.63 29.02 0.96
CA MET A 811 -8.56 28.04 0.78
C MET A 811 -7.95 27.57 2.11
N VAL A 812 -7.51 28.49 2.97
CA VAL A 812 -6.87 28.12 4.24
C VAL A 812 -7.86 27.47 5.22
N PRO A 813 -9.08 28.00 5.42
CA PRO A 813 -10.13 27.33 6.17
C PRO A 813 -10.43 25.90 5.67
N ALA A 814 -10.64 25.71 4.36
CA ALA A 814 -10.97 24.40 3.79
C ALA A 814 -9.83 23.38 3.98
N ILE A 815 -8.57 23.80 3.82
CA ILE A 815 -7.38 22.98 4.07
C ILE A 815 -7.26 22.65 5.58
N SER A 816 -7.62 23.58 6.46
CA SER A 816 -7.51 23.41 7.91
C SER A 816 -8.38 22.27 8.44
N LEU A 817 -9.49 21.96 7.76
CA LEU A 817 -10.40 20.86 8.10
C LEU A 817 -9.72 19.48 7.94
N ALA A 818 -8.66 19.36 7.15
CA ALA A 818 -7.86 18.13 7.08
C ALA A 818 -7.13 17.79 8.40
N TYR A 819 -6.91 18.79 9.26
CA TYR A 819 -6.29 18.61 10.58
C TYR A 819 -7.28 18.21 11.67
N GLU A 820 -8.56 18.06 11.35
CA GLU A 820 -9.54 17.60 12.33
C GLU A 820 -9.24 16.18 12.82
N GLN A 821 -9.51 15.97 14.11
CA GLN A 821 -9.38 14.68 14.76
C GLN A 821 -10.68 13.88 14.61
N ALA A 822 -10.58 12.57 14.84
CA ALA A 822 -11.75 11.69 14.82
C ALA A 822 -12.81 12.13 15.84
N GLU A 823 -14.08 12.04 15.47
CA GLU A 823 -15.22 12.35 16.35
C GLU A 823 -15.59 11.15 17.25
N SER A 824 -15.19 9.95 16.85
CA SER A 824 -15.42 8.69 17.54
C SER A 824 -14.27 7.72 17.27
N ASP A 825 -14.32 6.54 17.88
CA ASP A 825 -13.34 5.48 17.63
C ASP A 825 -13.56 4.87 16.23
N ILE A 826 -12.89 5.46 15.23
CA ILE A 826 -12.99 5.05 13.82
C ILE A 826 -12.38 3.67 13.55
N MET A 827 -11.66 3.08 14.50
CA MET A 827 -11.13 1.72 14.41
C MET A 827 -12.12 0.65 14.92
N LYS A 828 -13.29 1.05 15.43
CA LYS A 828 -14.38 0.12 15.80
C LYS A 828 -15.49 0.00 14.77
N ARG A 829 -15.57 0.91 13.80
CA ARG A 829 -16.56 0.81 12.71
C ARG A 829 -16.10 -0.14 11.62
N GLN A 830 -17.04 -0.74 10.91
CA GLN A 830 -16.78 -1.54 9.71
C GLN A 830 -16.16 -0.67 8.59
N PRO A 831 -15.44 -1.28 7.64
CA PRO A 831 -15.02 -0.59 6.42
C PRO A 831 -16.24 -0.02 5.69
N ARG A 832 -16.07 1.15 5.05
CA ARG A 832 -17.15 1.76 4.28
C ARG A 832 -17.56 0.86 3.12
N ASN A 833 -18.83 0.87 2.75
CA ASN A 833 -19.26 0.19 1.53
C ASN A 833 -19.09 1.16 0.34
N PRO A 834 -18.21 0.86 -0.64
CA PRO A 834 -17.91 1.77 -1.74
C PRO A 834 -19.11 2.04 -2.67
N LYS A 835 -20.18 1.24 -2.60
CA LYS A 835 -21.40 1.45 -3.39
C LYS A 835 -22.38 2.41 -2.74
N THR A 836 -22.47 2.42 -1.40
CA THR A 836 -23.45 3.22 -0.66
C THR A 836 -22.84 4.44 0.03
N ASP A 837 -21.67 4.27 0.65
CA ASP A 837 -21.03 5.30 1.48
C ASP A 837 -20.11 6.16 0.63
N LYS A 838 -20.73 7.02 -0.17
CA LYS A 838 -20.06 7.97 -1.07
C LYS A 838 -19.41 9.13 -0.33
N LEU A 839 -18.38 9.72 -0.94
CA LEU A 839 -17.72 10.93 -0.46
C LEU A 839 -18.68 12.11 -0.51
N VAL A 840 -19.34 12.32 -1.65
CA VAL A 840 -20.41 13.30 -1.81
C VAL A 840 -21.71 12.55 -2.12
N ASN A 841 -22.69 12.74 -1.24
CA ASN A 841 -24.02 12.15 -1.32
C ASN A 841 -25.09 13.25 -1.33
N GLU A 842 -26.33 12.87 -1.62
CA GLU A 842 -27.47 13.79 -1.68
C GLU A 842 -27.69 14.53 -0.35
N ARG A 843 -27.35 13.91 0.78
CA ARG A 843 -27.44 14.52 2.13
C ARG A 843 -26.47 15.68 2.29
N LEU A 844 -25.25 15.54 1.77
CA LEU A 844 -24.23 16.59 1.79
C LEU A 844 -24.74 17.80 0.99
N ILE A 845 -25.28 17.55 -0.21
CA ILE A 845 -25.85 18.61 -1.05
C ILE A 845 -27.09 19.23 -0.39
N SER A 846 -27.97 18.44 0.21
CA SER A 846 -29.14 18.96 0.94
C SER A 846 -28.73 19.89 2.08
N MET A 847 -27.68 19.55 2.83
CA MET A 847 -27.15 20.39 3.91
C MET A 847 -26.45 21.65 3.38
N ALA A 848 -25.48 21.47 2.48
CA ALA A 848 -24.66 22.57 1.98
C ALA A 848 -25.49 23.50 1.07
N TYR A 849 -26.03 22.98 -0.03
CA TYR A 849 -26.76 23.77 -1.02
C TYR A 849 -28.18 24.13 -0.54
N GLY A 850 -28.91 23.16 0.01
CA GLY A 850 -30.33 23.34 0.31
C GLY A 850 -30.65 24.13 1.58
N GLN A 851 -29.72 24.19 2.54
CA GLN A 851 -29.99 24.72 3.87
C GLN A 851 -29.00 25.80 4.28
N ILE A 852 -27.72 25.46 4.50
CA ILE A 852 -26.74 26.43 5.04
C ILE A 852 -26.44 27.50 4.00
N GLY A 853 -26.12 27.12 2.76
CA GLY A 853 -25.86 28.06 1.67
C GLY A 853 -27.04 29.00 1.42
N MET A 854 -28.28 28.56 1.70
CA MET A 854 -29.44 29.43 1.59
C MET A 854 -29.51 30.49 2.69
N ILE A 855 -29.13 30.16 3.93
CA ILE A 855 -29.01 31.14 5.00
C ILE A 855 -27.88 32.13 4.70
N GLN A 856 -26.77 31.66 4.12
CA GLN A 856 -25.67 32.51 3.67
C GLN A 856 -26.12 33.49 2.58
N ALA A 857 -26.83 33.01 1.56
CA ALA A 857 -27.38 33.85 0.50
C ALA A 857 -28.29 34.95 1.07
N LEU A 858 -29.18 34.61 2.01
CA LEU A 858 -30.03 35.60 2.67
C LEU A 858 -29.22 36.67 3.43
N GLY A 859 -28.12 36.29 4.08
CA GLY A 859 -27.22 37.25 4.75
C GLY A 859 -26.50 38.19 3.78
N GLY A 860 -26.05 37.67 2.64
CA GLY A 860 -25.49 38.47 1.55
C GLY A 860 -26.51 39.46 0.98
N PHE A 861 -27.70 38.98 0.61
CA PHE A 861 -28.77 39.84 0.09
C PHE A 861 -29.25 40.87 1.11
N PHE A 862 -29.32 40.53 2.40
CA PHE A 862 -29.64 41.48 3.44
C PHE A 862 -28.64 42.64 3.46
N THR A 863 -27.33 42.33 3.39
CA THR A 863 -26.26 43.33 3.35
C THR A 863 -26.37 44.21 2.10
N TYR A 864 -26.60 43.60 0.94
CA TYR A 864 -26.86 44.30 -0.32
C TYR A 864 -28.00 45.31 -0.20
N PHE A 865 -29.16 44.90 0.34
CA PHE A 865 -30.32 45.79 0.49
C PHE A 865 -30.07 46.90 1.52
N VAL A 866 -29.34 46.63 2.60
CA VAL A 866 -28.97 47.65 3.58
C VAL A 866 -28.12 48.74 2.93
N ILE A 867 -27.10 48.36 2.16
CA ILE A 867 -26.21 49.32 1.50
C ILE A 867 -26.94 50.13 0.44
N MET A 868 -27.76 49.48 -0.38
CA MET A 868 -28.59 50.19 -1.37
C MET A 868 -29.52 51.20 -0.69
N ALA A 869 -30.21 50.80 0.37
CA ALA A 869 -31.14 51.67 1.10
C ALA A 869 -30.44 52.85 1.79
N GLU A 870 -29.30 52.62 2.44
CA GLU A 870 -28.50 53.68 3.08
C GLU A 870 -27.94 54.70 2.08
N ASN A 871 -27.75 54.31 0.83
CA ASN A 871 -27.31 55.20 -0.26
C ASN A 871 -28.47 55.77 -1.09
N GLY A 872 -29.73 55.54 -0.71
CA GLY A 872 -30.89 56.18 -1.33
C GLY A 872 -31.76 55.28 -2.21
N PHE A 873 -31.36 54.04 -2.47
CA PHE A 873 -32.12 53.09 -3.29
C PHE A 873 -32.87 52.09 -2.42
N TRP A 874 -34.15 52.37 -2.16
CA TRP A 874 -34.97 51.47 -1.34
C TRP A 874 -35.22 50.13 -2.04
N PRO A 875 -35.34 49.00 -1.31
CA PRO A 875 -35.54 47.69 -1.92
C PRO A 875 -36.73 47.61 -2.89
N SER A 876 -37.80 48.36 -2.63
CA SER A 876 -38.97 48.43 -3.52
C SER A 876 -38.69 49.11 -4.86
N GLY A 877 -37.73 50.05 -4.90
CA GLY A 877 -37.34 50.78 -6.11
C GLY A 877 -36.27 50.07 -6.94
N LEU A 878 -35.68 48.98 -6.43
CA LEU A 878 -34.63 48.24 -7.15
C LEU A 878 -35.17 47.31 -8.24
N LEU A 879 -36.44 46.91 -8.18
CA LEU A 879 -37.02 45.97 -9.14
C LEU A 879 -37.10 46.60 -10.54
N GLY A 880 -36.47 45.97 -11.53
CA GLY A 880 -36.45 46.48 -12.90
C GLY A 880 -35.49 47.64 -13.17
N ILE A 881 -34.79 48.17 -12.15
CA ILE A 881 -33.89 49.32 -12.31
C ILE A 881 -32.64 48.96 -13.14
N ARG A 882 -32.32 47.66 -13.26
CA ARG A 882 -31.12 47.18 -13.96
C ARG A 882 -30.99 47.77 -15.37
N VAL A 883 -32.06 47.94 -16.15
CA VAL A 883 -31.92 48.46 -17.52
C VAL A 883 -31.31 49.87 -17.51
N GLN A 884 -31.75 50.72 -16.59
CA GLN A 884 -31.20 52.07 -16.41
C GLN A 884 -29.85 52.05 -15.69
N TRP A 885 -29.61 51.03 -14.85
CA TRP A 885 -28.37 50.81 -14.12
C TRP A 885 -27.23 50.20 -14.99
N ASP A 886 -27.58 49.42 -16.00
CA ASP A 886 -26.77 48.92 -17.10
C ASP A 886 -26.21 50.06 -17.97
N ASP A 887 -27.08 51.02 -18.27
CA ASP A 887 -26.88 51.96 -19.36
C ASP A 887 -25.83 53.03 -19.03
N ARG A 888 -24.71 53.04 -19.75
CA ARG A 888 -23.61 54.01 -19.56
C ARG A 888 -24.03 55.45 -19.90
N TRP A 889 -25.05 55.62 -20.74
CA TRP A 889 -25.47 56.92 -21.25
C TRP A 889 -26.43 57.64 -20.30
N VAL A 890 -27.11 56.90 -19.42
CA VAL A 890 -28.03 57.45 -18.40
C VAL A 890 -27.23 57.90 -17.18
N ASN A 891 -27.19 59.22 -16.97
CA ASN A 891 -26.41 59.87 -15.90
C ASN A 891 -27.27 60.59 -14.86
N ASP A 892 -28.57 60.33 -14.88
CA ASP A 892 -29.61 61.00 -14.11
C ASP A 892 -30.60 59.98 -13.52
N VAL A 893 -30.13 58.77 -13.17
CA VAL A 893 -30.96 57.75 -12.51
C VAL A 893 -31.44 58.29 -11.17
N GLU A 894 -32.77 58.35 -10.99
CA GLU A 894 -33.39 58.88 -9.79
C GLU A 894 -33.44 57.83 -8.67
N ASP A 895 -33.02 58.20 -7.47
CA ASP A 895 -33.13 57.36 -6.28
C ASP A 895 -34.47 57.54 -5.54
N SER A 896 -34.69 56.83 -4.44
CA SER A 896 -35.95 56.91 -3.67
C SER A 896 -36.13 58.22 -2.91
N TYR A 897 -35.09 59.06 -2.82
CA TYR A 897 -35.13 60.40 -2.24
C TYR A 897 -35.25 61.50 -3.30
N GLY A 898 -35.31 61.15 -4.58
CA GLY A 898 -35.39 62.10 -5.71
C GLY A 898 -34.04 62.69 -6.13
N GLN A 899 -32.91 62.08 -5.73
CA GLN A 899 -31.57 62.50 -6.16
C GLN A 899 -31.20 61.82 -7.48
N GLN A 900 -30.43 62.51 -8.31
CA GLN A 900 -29.96 62.00 -9.60
C GLN A 900 -28.52 61.48 -9.49
N TRP A 901 -28.27 60.28 -10.01
CA TRP A 901 -26.98 59.59 -9.93
C TRP A 901 -26.37 59.37 -11.31
N THR A 902 -25.10 59.78 -11.45
CA THR A 902 -24.28 59.48 -12.65
C THR A 902 -23.88 58.00 -12.72
N TYR A 903 -23.47 57.53 -13.91
CA TYR A 903 -23.03 56.14 -14.10
C TYR A 903 -21.91 55.73 -13.13
N GLU A 904 -20.87 56.55 -12.99
CA GLU A 904 -19.75 56.25 -12.09
C GLU A 904 -20.17 56.21 -10.63
N GLN A 905 -21.00 57.16 -10.18
CA GLN A 905 -21.46 57.20 -8.79
C GLN A 905 -22.24 55.94 -8.41
N ARG A 906 -23.16 55.49 -9.27
CA ARG A 906 -23.94 54.28 -8.99
C ARG A 906 -23.13 52.99 -9.16
N LYS A 907 -22.16 52.95 -10.09
CA LYS A 907 -21.23 51.80 -10.20
C LYS A 907 -20.28 51.70 -9.01
N ILE A 908 -19.85 52.81 -8.41
CA ILE A 908 -19.11 52.78 -7.13
C ILE A 908 -19.96 52.15 -6.03
N VAL A 909 -21.25 52.50 -5.92
CA VAL A 909 -22.16 51.88 -4.95
C VAL A 909 -22.34 50.39 -5.25
N GLU A 910 -22.51 50.00 -6.52
CA GLU A 910 -22.61 48.59 -6.91
C GLU A 910 -21.36 47.78 -6.53
N PHE A 911 -20.15 48.27 -6.85
CA PHE A 911 -18.92 47.58 -6.47
C PHE A 911 -18.68 47.57 -4.95
N THR A 912 -19.16 48.59 -4.24
CA THR A 912 -19.22 48.58 -2.77
C THR A 912 -20.16 47.48 -2.26
N CYS A 913 -21.31 47.28 -2.91
CA CYS A 913 -22.21 46.17 -2.63
C CYS A 913 -21.54 44.82 -2.90
N HIS A 914 -20.79 44.66 -4.00
CA HIS A 914 -20.04 43.42 -4.27
C HIS A 914 -19.05 43.11 -3.15
N THR A 915 -18.31 44.13 -2.71
CA THR A 915 -17.31 43.99 -1.64
C THR A 915 -17.97 43.64 -0.30
N ALA A 916 -19.11 44.25 0.00
CA ALA A 916 -19.84 43.95 1.22
C ALA A 916 -20.50 42.57 1.19
N PHE A 917 -21.02 42.14 0.04
CA PHE A 917 -21.57 40.81 -0.14
C PHE A 917 -20.45 39.76 0.03
N PHE A 918 -19.27 40.01 -0.55
CA PHE A 918 -18.06 39.22 -0.33
C PHE A 918 -17.70 39.10 1.17
N VAL A 919 -17.62 40.22 1.89
CA VAL A 919 -17.36 40.20 3.35
C VAL A 919 -18.46 39.48 4.11
N SER A 920 -19.72 39.59 3.69
CA SER A 920 -20.84 38.87 4.28
C SER A 920 -20.70 37.36 4.12
N ILE A 921 -20.17 36.87 2.99
CA ILE A 921 -19.83 35.46 2.80
C ILE A 921 -18.75 35.04 3.80
N VAL A 922 -17.66 35.80 3.95
CA VAL A 922 -16.61 35.52 4.95
C VAL A 922 -17.18 35.43 6.38
N VAL A 923 -18.06 36.36 6.76
CA VAL A 923 -18.67 36.37 8.11
C VAL A 923 -19.53 35.14 8.38
N VAL A 924 -20.28 34.65 7.38
CA VAL A 924 -21.09 33.43 7.53
C VAL A 924 -20.24 32.16 7.39
N GLN A 925 -19.15 32.21 6.63
CA GLN A 925 -18.16 31.13 6.54
C GLN A 925 -17.44 30.88 7.86
N TRP A 926 -17.33 31.87 8.78
CA TRP A 926 -16.84 31.60 10.13
C TRP A 926 -17.70 30.58 10.88
N ALA A 927 -19.03 30.74 10.82
CA ALA A 927 -19.94 29.79 11.43
C ALA A 927 -19.93 28.48 10.65
N ASP A 928 -19.90 28.53 9.32
CA ASP A 928 -19.85 27.33 8.47
C ASP A 928 -18.62 26.46 8.78
N LEU A 929 -17.44 27.06 8.87
CA LEU A 929 -16.19 26.38 9.23
C LEU A 929 -16.30 25.70 10.60
N ILE A 930 -16.90 26.38 11.58
CA ILE A 930 -17.09 25.85 12.93
C ILE A 930 -18.11 24.68 12.93
N ILE A 931 -19.17 24.75 12.14
CA ILE A 931 -20.17 23.69 12.09
C ILE A 931 -19.69 22.48 11.27
N CYS A 932 -19.02 22.70 10.14
CA CYS A 932 -18.41 21.66 9.30
C CYS A 932 -17.27 20.93 10.02
N LYS A 933 -16.68 21.53 11.06
CA LYS A 933 -15.71 20.89 11.94
C LYS A 933 -16.20 19.54 12.49
N THR A 934 -17.49 19.43 12.82
CA THR A 934 -18.09 18.21 13.40
C THR A 934 -19.38 17.82 12.67
N ARG A 935 -19.46 16.57 12.20
CA ARG A 935 -20.65 16.04 11.51
C ARG A 935 -21.71 15.56 12.49
N ARG A 936 -21.29 15.01 13.65
CA ARG A 936 -22.19 14.46 14.68
C ARG A 936 -21.99 15.12 16.04
N ASN A 937 -20.74 15.34 16.45
CA ASN A 937 -20.44 15.86 17.79
C ASN A 937 -20.79 17.33 17.93
N SER A 938 -21.00 17.76 19.16
CA SER A 938 -21.13 19.19 19.48
C SER A 938 -19.78 19.88 19.37
N VAL A 939 -19.78 21.16 18.98
CA VAL A 939 -18.56 22.00 19.09
C VAL A 939 -18.06 22.04 20.54
N PHE A 940 -18.96 22.00 21.54
CA PHE A 940 -18.60 21.99 22.96
C PHE A 940 -18.04 20.63 23.43
N GLN A 941 -18.35 19.54 22.74
CA GLN A 941 -17.81 18.21 23.03
C GLN A 941 -16.41 18.04 22.40
N GLN A 942 -16.25 18.43 21.13
CA GLN A 942 -14.99 18.29 20.42
C GLN A 942 -13.97 19.37 20.83
N GLY A 943 -14.46 20.59 21.07
CA GLY A 943 -13.66 21.78 21.38
C GLY A 943 -12.93 22.40 20.18
N MET A 944 -12.58 23.68 20.32
CA MET A 944 -11.79 24.45 19.34
C MET A 944 -10.29 24.26 19.58
N LYS A 945 -9.79 23.03 19.37
CA LYS A 945 -8.38 22.67 19.59
C LYS A 945 -7.53 22.71 18.31
N ASN A 946 -8.15 22.74 17.14
CA ASN A 946 -7.47 22.78 15.85
C ASN A 946 -6.87 24.18 15.63
N LYS A 947 -5.56 24.30 15.86
CA LYS A 947 -4.82 25.56 15.76
C LYS A 947 -4.76 26.09 14.33
N ILE A 948 -4.73 25.20 13.33
CA ILE A 948 -4.67 25.59 11.92
C ILE A 948 -6.02 26.19 11.50
N LEU A 949 -7.13 25.64 12.00
CA LEU A 949 -8.48 26.18 11.76
C LEU A 949 -8.65 27.56 12.38
N ILE A 950 -8.22 27.74 13.64
CA ILE A 950 -8.26 29.06 14.29
C ILE A 950 -7.40 30.07 13.52
N PHE A 951 -6.20 29.68 13.10
CA PHE A 951 -5.36 30.51 12.26
C PHE A 951 -6.05 30.86 10.94
N GLY A 952 -6.72 29.89 10.30
CA GLY A 952 -7.51 30.09 9.09
C GLY A 952 -8.56 31.19 9.25
N LEU A 953 -9.34 31.18 10.34
CA LEU A 953 -10.34 32.23 10.60
C LEU A 953 -9.73 33.64 10.68
N PHE A 954 -8.58 33.76 11.35
CA PHE A 954 -7.90 35.05 11.47
C PHE A 954 -7.30 35.51 10.14
N GLU A 955 -6.69 34.59 9.38
CA GLU A 955 -6.08 34.86 8.10
C GLU A 955 -7.12 35.22 7.04
N GLU A 956 -8.22 34.47 6.97
CA GLU A 956 -9.38 34.72 6.11
C GLU A 956 -9.96 36.12 6.35
N THR A 957 -10.19 36.47 7.63
CA THR A 957 -10.72 37.79 8.01
C THR A 957 -9.75 38.92 7.68
N ALA A 958 -8.46 38.71 7.95
CA ALA A 958 -7.42 39.69 7.68
C ALA A 958 -7.24 39.90 6.17
N LEU A 959 -7.34 38.85 5.37
CA LEU A 959 -7.29 38.91 3.92
C LEU A 959 -8.51 39.68 3.37
N ALA A 960 -9.72 39.38 3.85
CA ALA A 960 -10.91 40.11 3.45
C ALA A 960 -10.82 41.62 3.78
N ALA A 961 -10.31 41.95 4.97
CA ALA A 961 -10.07 43.33 5.37
C ALA A 961 -8.99 43.99 4.49
N PHE A 962 -7.90 43.28 4.19
CA PHE A 962 -6.86 43.78 3.30
C PHE A 962 -7.40 44.06 1.90
N LEU A 963 -8.18 43.14 1.32
CA LEU A 963 -8.74 43.31 -0.01
C LEU A 963 -9.75 44.48 -0.08
N SER A 964 -10.50 44.77 0.98
CA SER A 964 -11.43 45.90 1.03
C SER A 964 -10.74 47.25 1.29
N TYR A 965 -9.72 47.30 2.16
CA TYR A 965 -9.16 48.57 2.65
C TYR A 965 -7.79 48.94 2.05
N CYS A 966 -7.14 48.04 1.32
CA CYS A 966 -5.83 48.32 0.72
C CYS A 966 -5.97 49.33 -0.43
N PRO A 967 -5.20 50.43 -0.45
CA PRO A 967 -5.25 51.40 -1.54
C PRO A 967 -4.90 50.78 -2.90
N GLY A 968 -5.76 50.99 -3.91
CA GLY A 968 -5.59 50.48 -5.27
C GLY A 968 -6.38 49.21 -5.59
N MET A 969 -7.01 48.59 -4.59
CA MET A 969 -7.88 47.41 -4.78
C MET A 969 -9.21 47.76 -5.47
N ASP A 970 -9.64 49.01 -5.36
CA ASP A 970 -10.78 49.61 -6.05
C ASP A 970 -10.58 49.67 -7.56
N VAL A 971 -9.32 49.72 -8.02
CA VAL A 971 -8.96 49.67 -9.44
C VAL A 971 -8.63 48.24 -9.87
N ALA A 972 -7.85 47.50 -9.08
CA ALA A 972 -7.35 46.19 -9.47
C ALA A 972 -8.44 45.10 -9.44
N LEU A 973 -9.24 45.05 -8.36
CA LEU A 973 -10.28 44.04 -8.15
C LEU A 973 -11.69 44.63 -8.05
N ARG A 974 -11.83 45.96 -8.18
CA ARG A 974 -13.08 46.70 -7.93
C ARG A 974 -13.62 46.48 -6.51
N MET A 975 -12.72 46.36 -5.53
CA MET A 975 -13.10 46.25 -4.13
C MET A 975 -12.99 47.59 -3.42
N TYR A 976 -14.10 48.06 -2.85
CA TYR A 976 -14.21 49.38 -2.21
C TYR A 976 -14.18 49.27 -0.67
N PRO A 977 -13.68 50.31 0.02
CA PRO A 977 -13.63 50.31 1.47
C PRO A 977 -15.03 50.33 2.09
N LEU A 978 -15.28 49.44 3.03
CA LEU A 978 -16.58 49.32 3.69
C LEU A 978 -16.71 50.25 4.90
N LYS A 979 -17.94 50.70 5.19
CA LYS A 979 -18.24 51.32 6.49
C LYS A 979 -18.17 50.25 7.59
N PRO A 980 -17.72 50.59 8.82
CA PRO A 980 -17.64 49.62 9.92
C PRO A 980 -18.96 48.89 10.24
N THR A 981 -20.11 49.55 10.03
CA THR A 981 -21.43 48.96 10.27
C THR A 981 -21.73 47.78 9.35
N TRP A 982 -21.26 47.82 8.10
CA TRP A 982 -21.58 46.82 7.08
C TRP A 982 -20.96 45.45 7.37
N TRP A 983 -19.85 45.40 8.11
CA TRP A 983 -19.25 44.14 8.60
C TRP A 983 -20.18 43.35 9.53
N PHE A 984 -21.10 44.04 10.22
CA PHE A 984 -21.99 43.42 11.19
C PHE A 984 -23.34 43.00 10.59
N CYS A 985 -23.64 43.33 9.33
CA CYS A 985 -24.91 43.02 8.68
C CYS A 985 -25.16 41.51 8.59
N ALA A 986 -24.14 40.72 8.26
CA ALA A 986 -24.26 39.26 8.13
C ALA A 986 -24.10 38.48 9.46
N PHE A 987 -23.70 39.16 10.54
CA PHE A 987 -23.44 38.52 11.83
C PHE A 987 -24.63 37.76 12.42
N PRO A 988 -25.89 38.26 12.36
CA PRO A 988 -27.07 37.51 12.82
C PRO A 988 -27.30 36.20 12.04
N TYR A 989 -27.00 36.19 10.75
CA TYR A 989 -27.12 35.01 9.90
C TYR A 989 -26.03 33.98 10.23
N SER A 990 -24.81 34.42 10.49
CA SER A 990 -23.71 33.57 10.99
C SER A 990 -24.10 32.88 12.31
N LEU A 991 -24.66 33.63 13.27
CA LEU A 991 -25.17 33.07 14.52
C LEU A 991 -26.31 32.06 14.29
N LEU A 992 -27.23 32.36 13.36
CA LEU A 992 -28.32 31.46 13.01
C LEU A 992 -27.81 30.13 12.45
N ILE A 993 -26.82 30.15 11.55
CA ILE A 993 -26.15 28.95 11.00
C ILE A 993 -25.58 28.09 12.13
N PHE A 994 -24.84 28.72 13.05
CA PHE A 994 -24.24 28.03 14.19
C PHE A 994 -25.29 27.36 15.08
N LEU A 995 -26.34 28.09 15.47
CA LEU A 995 -27.41 27.56 16.32
C LEU A 995 -28.21 26.45 15.62
N TYR A 996 -28.50 26.65 14.34
CA TYR A 996 -29.24 25.69 13.52
C TYR A 996 -28.55 24.33 13.48
N ASP A 997 -27.27 24.30 13.07
CA ASP A 997 -26.55 23.04 12.94
C ASP A 997 -26.26 22.39 14.30
N GLU A 998 -25.98 23.18 15.35
CA GLU A 998 -25.75 22.61 16.68
C GLU A 998 -27.02 21.94 17.25
N VAL A 999 -28.21 22.54 17.03
CA VAL A 999 -29.49 21.92 17.38
C VAL A 999 -29.75 20.68 16.52
N ARG A 1000 -29.47 20.72 15.22
CA ARG A 1000 -29.59 19.55 14.32
C ARG A 1000 -28.72 18.39 14.82
N LYS A 1001 -27.45 18.64 15.13
CA LYS A 1001 -26.53 17.64 15.69
C LYS A 1001 -26.99 17.13 17.06
N LEU A 1002 -27.58 17.98 17.90
CA LEU A 1002 -28.20 17.55 19.15
C LEU A 1002 -29.35 16.56 18.90
N ILE A 1003 -30.21 16.83 17.92
CA ILE A 1003 -31.32 15.93 17.56
C ILE A 1003 -30.80 14.58 17.05
N ILE A 1004 -29.75 14.56 16.22
CA ILE A 1004 -29.09 13.32 15.75
C ILE A 1004 -28.56 12.50 16.93
N ARG A 1005 -27.88 13.14 17.88
CA ARG A 1005 -27.34 12.45 19.06
C ARG A 1005 -28.45 11.92 19.97
N ARG A 1006 -29.57 12.64 20.09
CA ARG A 1006 -30.69 12.27 20.97
C ARG A 1006 -31.63 11.22 20.36
N ASN A 1007 -31.68 11.12 19.03
CA ASN A 1007 -32.53 10.16 18.31
C ASN A 1007 -31.77 9.45 17.16
N PRO A 1008 -30.86 8.51 17.50
CA PRO A 1008 -30.13 7.73 16.50
C PRO A 1008 -31.09 6.88 15.64
N GLY A 1009 -30.90 6.87 14.32
CA GLY A 1009 -31.76 6.22 13.33
C GLY A 1009 -33.00 7.02 12.93
N GLY A 1010 -33.21 8.20 13.53
CA GLY A 1010 -34.33 9.09 13.23
C GLY A 1010 -34.24 9.78 11.86
N TRP A 1011 -35.28 10.55 11.54
CA TRP A 1011 -35.39 11.26 10.25
C TRP A 1011 -34.23 12.24 10.00
N VAL A 1012 -33.83 13.02 11.00
CA VAL A 1012 -32.74 14.00 10.86
C VAL A 1012 -31.41 13.32 10.51
N GLU A 1013 -31.11 12.14 11.06
CA GLU A 1013 -29.90 11.40 10.69
C GLU A 1013 -29.98 10.86 9.26
N LYS A 1014 -31.13 10.34 8.83
CA LYS A 1014 -31.32 9.81 7.48
C LYS A 1014 -31.29 10.87 6.38
N GLU A 1015 -31.67 12.10 6.69
CA GLU A 1015 -31.74 13.20 5.70
C GLU A 1015 -30.52 14.13 5.74
N THR A 1016 -29.91 14.35 6.91
CA THR A 1016 -28.92 15.42 7.09
C THR A 1016 -27.54 14.97 7.56
N TYR A 1017 -27.38 13.70 7.97
CA TYR A 1017 -26.06 13.17 8.35
C TYR A 1017 -25.32 12.68 7.10
N TYR A 1018 -24.55 13.59 6.51
CA TYR A 1018 -23.73 13.38 5.32
C TYR A 1018 -22.43 12.65 5.64
#